data_AF-A0A2C2V7R7-F1
#
_entry.id   AF-A0A2C2V7R7-F1
#
_cell.length_a   1.000
_cell.length_b   1.000
_cell.length_c   1.000
_cell.angle_alpha   90.00
_cell.angle_beta   90.00
_cell.angle_gamma   90.00
#
_symmetry.space_group_name_H-M   'P 1'
#
loop_
_entity.id
_entity.type
_entity.pdbx_description
1 polymer ?
#
loop_
_entity_poly.entity_id
_entity_poly.type
_entity_poly.pdbx_seq_one_letter_code
_entity_poly.pdbx_strand_id
1 'polypeptide(L)'
;MPNYRGKSKKLTAVLVSASIFGSLWMAPIDSLTKAHAAEQTIKQENFDQIANGMLPAGWKLVQGDAKVVDGKLVLSSPSSSAPARVVIPLGNQTGNYVFEADMTFQSAVEDTRWASLMYRVQPNSYPYYQFAMRKGTTALNGLEFAIRNESNQWVVPETNFYPENMTFNKTYHIKVIASGNRVQQFIDGQLVVDTDQAGKWTNGDVGFQANGTTVQFDNVQVNEYPNALPSLASTNAFLPQEVKTNIVNPPTIISQSVAQEGAASVLLHANRNGQGQWTVDGAPIEKALDNIKGKFIPVVQVEEHADIEGLANIMKETQTQDFQILSSNPAIVKEMRGYIKTARGALLYNKTSFNKNDIAAFARDIHKSDAMVAVIPQKYLSPDTVHYLHSRAISVWGIGADDLQAAHSIIHLGIDGIVTDKPSASIEALGQYPENTLVQRPVVAAHRGVSSIAPENTIASYRKAYELGADMIETDVQRTKDGKLVIMHDYTVDRTTNGKGYVKDLTLEQIRSLDAGIKFSPEFKGEKVPTFIEYLNEFKGKDVVLLVEIKADGIEKQVMEEIEQAGMVDNVVIQSFNANHIRNTRSLNPEVGTGYLYSSGVPSTVESRLKKAQQMMQYGASMNATLNADYGSLNPEFIRFMRQRGFLNMHWTFRNEDPFGQALEAGVVGPITDYTQWLTDAPIRLEIPNKKVNLKVGKSATIQVKSFVNYREAKTENISTTLFVNSGETKVKIQGNTIQAIGPGTVNVFAMHTFQMLGKVWHLVAEPIEVTVTE
;
A
#
# COMPACT_ATOMS: atom_id res chain seq x y z
N MET A 1 10.60 0.69 -78.39
CA MET A 1 11.51 0.36 -79.51
C MET A 1 12.66 -0.49 -78.98
N PRO A 2 13.14 -1.47 -79.75
CA PRO A 2 12.87 -2.87 -79.45
C PRO A 2 14.14 -3.75 -79.33
N ASN A 3 13.94 -5.01 -78.89
CA ASN A 3 14.58 -6.25 -79.40
C ASN A 3 16.10 -6.47 -79.15
N TYR A 4 16.64 -7.66 -78.94
CA TYR A 4 16.13 -9.03 -78.70
C TYR A 4 17.35 -9.96 -78.50
N ARG A 5 17.15 -11.04 -77.70
CA ARG A 5 17.65 -12.45 -77.87
C ARG A 5 19.17 -12.67 -77.88
N GLY A 6 19.71 -13.72 -77.24
CA GLY A 6 19.25 -15.08 -76.88
C GLY A 6 20.52 -15.96 -76.89
N LYS A 7 20.65 -17.20 -76.42
CA LYS A 7 19.76 -18.33 -76.09
C LYS A 7 20.70 -19.41 -75.48
N SER A 8 20.39 -20.03 -74.33
CA SER A 8 19.70 -21.32 -74.15
C SER A 8 20.57 -22.58 -74.01
N LYS A 9 20.26 -23.43 -73.02
CA LYS A 9 19.92 -24.88 -73.07
C LYS A 9 20.07 -25.46 -71.64
N LYS A 10 19.21 -26.29 -71.04
CA LYS A 10 18.10 -27.14 -71.51
C LYS A 10 17.14 -27.49 -70.34
N LEU A 11 15.86 -27.67 -70.69
CA LEU A 11 14.73 -28.26 -69.96
C LEU A 11 14.67 -29.79 -70.10
N THR A 12 13.96 -30.49 -69.20
CA THR A 12 12.82 -31.45 -69.45
C THR A 12 12.18 -31.80 -68.08
N ALA A 13 10.97 -31.32 -67.69
CA ALA A 13 9.57 -31.78 -67.95
C ALA A 13 9.19 -33.09 -67.20
N VAL A 14 8.04 -33.27 -66.54
CA VAL A 14 6.63 -33.38 -67.05
C VAL A 14 5.63 -33.41 -65.84
N LEU A 15 4.63 -32.50 -65.73
CA LEU A 15 3.14 -32.63 -65.94
C LEU A 15 2.39 -33.59 -64.96
N VAL A 16 1.12 -33.42 -64.51
CA VAL A 16 0.00 -32.48 -64.74
C VAL A 16 -1.18 -32.78 -63.76
N SER A 17 -2.16 -31.85 -63.73
CA SER A 17 -3.62 -31.98 -63.47
C SER A 17 -4.12 -31.67 -62.05
N ALA A 18 -5.33 -31.15 -61.83
CA ALA A 18 -6.28 -30.31 -62.58
C ALA A 18 -7.38 -29.94 -61.57
N SER A 19 -7.93 -28.74 -61.70
CA SER A 19 -8.84 -28.11 -60.74
C SER A 19 -10.29 -28.63 -60.86
N ILE A 20 -10.95 -28.89 -59.72
CA ILE A 20 -12.42 -28.98 -59.59
C ILE A 20 -12.85 -28.11 -58.41
N PHE A 21 -13.91 -27.32 -58.62
CA PHE A 21 -14.56 -26.43 -57.65
C PHE A 21 -15.17 -27.21 -56.48
N GLY A 22 -14.90 -26.74 -55.25
CA GLY A 22 -15.59 -27.18 -54.03
C GLY A 22 -15.36 -26.18 -52.92
N SER A 23 -16.44 -25.56 -52.44
CA SER A 23 -16.50 -24.73 -51.24
C SER A 23 -15.82 -25.39 -50.04
N LEU A 24 -14.75 -24.80 -49.49
CA LEU A 24 -14.20 -25.20 -48.20
C LEU A 24 -14.68 -24.24 -47.10
N TRP A 25 -15.54 -24.79 -46.26
CA TRP A 25 -15.78 -24.37 -44.89
C TRP A 25 -14.46 -24.34 -44.11
N MET A 26 -14.33 -23.34 -43.24
CA MET A 26 -13.36 -23.35 -42.14
C MET A 26 -13.57 -24.60 -41.30
N ALA A 27 -12.56 -25.48 -41.27
CA ALA A 27 -12.46 -26.52 -40.26
C ALA A 27 -11.79 -25.94 -39.00
N PRO A 28 -12.25 -26.29 -37.79
CA PRO A 28 -11.61 -25.85 -36.56
C PRO A 28 -10.26 -26.53 -36.37
N ILE A 29 -9.29 -25.76 -35.89
CA ILE A 29 -8.04 -26.29 -35.37
C ILE A 29 -8.37 -26.98 -34.05
N ASP A 30 -8.34 -28.32 -34.04
CA ASP A 30 -8.27 -29.08 -32.80
C ASP A 30 -7.48 -30.38 -32.97
N SER A 31 -7.02 -30.90 -31.83
CA SER A 31 -6.28 -32.16 -31.59
C SER A 31 -4.75 -32.13 -31.71
N LEU A 32 -4.12 -31.41 -30.78
CA LEU A 32 -2.94 -31.97 -30.11
C LEU A 32 -3.42 -33.05 -29.14
N THR A 33 -3.35 -34.31 -29.55
CA THR A 33 -3.62 -35.48 -28.70
C THR A 33 -2.57 -35.60 -27.60
N LYS A 34 -2.83 -34.96 -26.45
CA LYS A 34 -2.44 -35.54 -25.15
C LYS A 34 -3.65 -36.32 -24.65
N ALA A 35 -3.51 -37.63 -24.53
CA ALA A 35 -4.44 -38.43 -23.75
C ALA A 35 -4.44 -37.89 -22.32
N HIS A 36 -5.45 -37.09 -21.97
CA HIS A 36 -5.77 -36.84 -20.58
C HIS A 36 -6.37 -38.15 -20.07
N ALA A 37 -5.73 -38.77 -19.08
CA ALA A 37 -6.42 -39.80 -18.30
C ALA A 37 -7.73 -39.16 -17.80
N ALA A 38 -8.87 -39.82 -18.03
CA ALA A 38 -10.16 -39.30 -17.60
C ALA A 38 -10.10 -39.04 -16.08
N GLU A 39 -10.41 -37.81 -15.65
CA GLU A 39 -10.54 -37.49 -14.24
C GLU A 39 -11.63 -38.39 -13.65
N GLN A 40 -11.25 -39.28 -12.72
CA GLN A 40 -12.21 -40.16 -12.09
C GLN A 40 -12.98 -39.37 -11.02
N THR A 41 -14.31 -39.33 -11.14
CA THR A 41 -15.17 -38.75 -10.11
C THR A 41 -15.17 -39.64 -8.86
N ILE A 42 -14.79 -39.04 -7.75
CA ILE A 42 -14.73 -39.65 -6.41
C ILE A 42 -16.08 -39.48 -5.71
N LYS A 43 -16.63 -38.27 -5.81
CA LYS A 43 -17.90 -37.90 -5.19
C LYS A 43 -18.61 -36.89 -6.08
N GLN A 44 -19.93 -37.04 -6.19
CA GLN A 44 -20.81 -36.06 -6.81
C GLN A 44 -22.14 -36.06 -6.04
N GLU A 45 -22.66 -34.87 -5.73
CA GLU A 45 -23.95 -34.70 -5.05
C GLU A 45 -24.55 -33.33 -5.38
N ASN A 46 -25.81 -33.31 -5.82
CA ASN A 46 -26.58 -32.09 -6.09
C ASN A 46 -27.83 -31.97 -5.20
N PHE A 47 -28.00 -32.90 -4.24
CA PHE A 47 -29.03 -32.95 -3.22
C PHE A 47 -30.49 -33.02 -3.69
N ASP A 48 -30.77 -32.95 -4.99
CA ASP A 48 -32.13 -32.99 -5.58
C ASP A 48 -32.93 -34.24 -5.18
N GLN A 49 -32.25 -35.35 -4.95
CA GLN A 49 -32.86 -36.64 -4.60
C GLN A 49 -32.83 -36.93 -3.09
N ILE A 50 -32.38 -35.97 -2.27
CA ILE A 50 -32.28 -36.12 -0.82
C ILE A 50 -33.48 -35.44 -0.16
N ALA A 51 -34.20 -36.19 0.67
CA ALA A 51 -35.38 -35.66 1.34
C ALA A 51 -35.00 -34.53 2.33
N ASN A 52 -35.87 -33.51 2.43
CA ASN A 52 -35.71 -32.42 3.37
C ASN A 52 -35.50 -32.94 4.81
N GLY A 53 -34.54 -32.37 5.51
CA GLY A 53 -34.17 -32.77 6.88
C GLY A 53 -33.14 -33.90 6.96
N MET A 54 -32.74 -34.52 5.86
CA MET A 54 -31.74 -35.58 5.83
C MET A 54 -30.37 -35.09 5.36
N LEU A 55 -29.34 -35.92 5.57
CA LEU A 55 -28.03 -35.80 4.92
C LEU A 55 -27.85 -36.93 3.90
N PRO A 56 -27.02 -36.75 2.86
CA PRO A 56 -26.69 -37.84 1.95
C PRO A 56 -26.09 -39.04 2.67
N ALA A 57 -26.31 -40.23 2.10
CA ALA A 57 -25.84 -41.47 2.70
C ALA A 57 -24.31 -41.46 2.91
N GLY A 58 -23.88 -41.78 4.12
CA GLY A 58 -22.45 -41.83 4.50
C GLY A 58 -21.83 -40.49 4.91
N TRP A 59 -22.52 -39.36 4.72
CA TRP A 59 -22.05 -38.06 5.21
C TRP A 59 -22.26 -37.97 6.72
N LYS A 60 -21.30 -37.39 7.44
CA LYS A 60 -21.28 -37.38 8.90
C LYS A 60 -21.50 -35.95 9.41
N LEU A 61 -22.59 -35.74 10.13
CA LEU A 61 -22.75 -34.55 10.96
C LEU A 61 -21.82 -34.65 12.16
N VAL A 62 -20.77 -33.83 12.18
CA VAL A 62 -19.77 -33.88 13.25
C VAL A 62 -20.10 -32.91 14.38
N GLN A 63 -20.72 -31.78 14.05
CA GLN A 63 -21.10 -30.75 15.02
C GLN A 63 -22.22 -29.87 14.45
N GLY A 64 -23.08 -29.33 15.32
CA GLY A 64 -24.09 -28.33 14.96
C GLY A 64 -25.29 -28.87 14.18
N ASP A 65 -25.93 -28.00 13.39
CA ASP A 65 -27.10 -28.34 12.55
C ASP A 65 -26.71 -28.31 11.07
N ALA A 66 -26.96 -29.43 10.38
CA ALA A 66 -26.84 -29.51 8.93
C ALA A 66 -27.87 -30.47 8.36
N LYS A 67 -28.55 -30.06 7.28
CA LYS A 67 -29.61 -30.84 6.63
C LYS A 67 -29.88 -30.35 5.22
N VAL A 68 -30.39 -31.21 4.37
CA VAL A 68 -30.90 -30.79 3.06
C VAL A 68 -32.23 -30.05 3.23
N VAL A 69 -32.35 -28.91 2.55
CA VAL A 69 -33.59 -28.12 2.44
C VAL A 69 -33.70 -27.65 1.00
N ASP A 70 -34.77 -28.06 0.33
CA ASP A 70 -35.12 -27.66 -1.04
C ASP A 70 -33.97 -27.90 -2.03
N GLY A 71 -33.43 -29.13 -2.01
CA GLY A 71 -32.36 -29.55 -2.91
C GLY A 71 -30.99 -28.95 -2.58
N LYS A 72 -30.77 -28.41 -1.38
CA LYS A 72 -29.47 -27.84 -0.98
C LYS A 72 -29.08 -28.26 0.41
N LEU A 73 -27.79 -28.53 0.64
CA LEU A 73 -27.29 -28.74 1.99
C LEU A 73 -27.18 -27.41 2.75
N VAL A 74 -27.93 -27.26 3.83
CA VAL A 74 -27.89 -26.06 4.68
C VAL A 74 -27.13 -26.37 5.97
N LEU A 75 -26.07 -25.61 6.26
CA LEU A 75 -25.40 -25.58 7.56
C LEU A 75 -25.85 -24.34 8.33
N SER A 76 -26.28 -24.51 9.58
CA SER A 76 -26.75 -23.40 10.44
C SER A 76 -25.91 -23.27 11.70
N SER A 77 -25.22 -22.14 11.83
CA SER A 77 -24.42 -21.79 13.00
C SER A 77 -24.89 -20.43 13.55
N PRO A 78 -25.75 -20.40 14.58
CA PRO A 78 -26.37 -19.16 15.06
C PRO A 78 -25.39 -18.25 15.83
N SER A 79 -24.21 -18.74 16.18
CA SER A 79 -23.18 -17.96 16.88
C SER A 79 -21.79 -18.57 16.68
N SER A 80 -20.75 -17.81 17.04
CA SER A 80 -19.36 -18.28 16.97
C SER A 80 -19.05 -19.45 17.93
N SER A 81 -19.82 -19.63 18.99
CA SER A 81 -19.68 -20.74 19.94
C SER A 81 -20.46 -22.00 19.54
N ALA A 82 -21.27 -21.94 18.48
CA ALA A 82 -22.09 -23.05 17.98
C ALA A 82 -21.83 -23.34 16.49
N PRO A 83 -20.62 -23.80 16.10
CA PRO A 83 -20.30 -24.11 14.71
C PRO A 83 -21.09 -25.33 14.19
N ALA A 84 -21.30 -25.37 12.87
CA ALA A 84 -21.85 -26.52 12.16
C ALA A 84 -20.80 -27.14 11.24
N ARG A 85 -20.74 -28.48 11.18
CA ARG A 85 -19.69 -29.20 10.46
C ARG A 85 -20.16 -30.55 9.93
N VAL A 86 -19.92 -30.77 8.65
CA VAL A 86 -20.22 -32.03 7.95
C VAL A 86 -18.96 -32.56 7.30
N VAL A 87 -18.68 -33.85 7.45
CA VAL A 87 -17.56 -34.55 6.80
C VAL A 87 -18.07 -35.56 5.79
N ILE A 88 -17.40 -35.61 4.64
CA ILE A 88 -17.69 -36.44 3.47
C ILE A 88 -16.55 -37.44 3.33
N PRO A 89 -16.79 -38.72 3.68
CA PRO A 89 -15.78 -39.76 3.52
C PRO A 89 -15.41 -39.99 2.05
N LEU A 90 -14.11 -39.94 1.75
CA LEU A 90 -13.57 -40.24 0.41
C LEU A 90 -12.97 -41.65 0.31
N GLY A 91 -12.64 -42.28 1.45
CA GLY A 91 -12.00 -43.61 1.49
C GLY A 91 -10.47 -43.56 1.29
N ASN A 92 -9.86 -44.67 0.86
CA ASN A 92 -8.40 -44.82 0.70
C ASN A 92 -7.85 -44.18 -0.58
N GLN A 93 -8.12 -42.89 -0.81
CA GLN A 93 -7.70 -42.21 -2.03
C GLN A 93 -6.45 -41.34 -1.86
N THR A 94 -5.86 -41.01 -3.01
CA THR A 94 -4.50 -40.53 -3.25
C THR A 94 -4.16 -39.16 -2.63
N GLY A 95 -5.15 -38.45 -2.10
CA GLY A 95 -4.95 -37.13 -1.49
C GLY A 95 -4.70 -35.98 -2.48
N ASN A 96 -4.71 -36.31 -3.78
CA ASN A 96 -4.64 -35.36 -4.88
C ASN A 96 -5.98 -35.30 -5.61
N TYR A 97 -6.70 -34.19 -5.45
CA TYR A 97 -8.05 -34.03 -5.97
C TYR A 97 -8.40 -32.57 -6.23
N VAL A 98 -9.42 -32.37 -7.06
CA VAL A 98 -10.20 -31.14 -7.12
C VAL A 98 -11.45 -31.34 -6.27
N PHE A 99 -11.71 -30.42 -5.34
CA PHE A 99 -12.94 -30.36 -4.54
C PHE A 99 -13.63 -29.03 -4.79
N GLU A 100 -14.84 -29.08 -5.35
CA GLU A 100 -15.64 -27.91 -5.69
C GLU A 100 -17.09 -28.03 -5.24
N ALA A 101 -17.72 -26.88 -5.03
CA ALA A 101 -19.13 -26.75 -4.66
C ALA A 101 -19.61 -25.34 -4.98
N ASP A 102 -20.92 -25.18 -5.09
CA ASP A 102 -21.56 -23.87 -5.10
C ASP A 102 -21.95 -23.49 -3.66
N MET A 103 -21.58 -22.29 -3.23
CA MET A 103 -21.82 -21.80 -1.87
C MET A 103 -22.66 -20.52 -1.88
N THR A 104 -23.65 -20.44 -0.99
CA THR A 104 -24.51 -19.27 -0.82
C THR A 104 -24.66 -18.90 0.65
N PHE A 105 -24.21 -17.71 1.05
CA PHE A 105 -24.50 -17.16 2.37
C PHE A 105 -25.99 -16.79 2.47
N GLN A 106 -26.67 -17.29 3.50
CA GLN A 106 -28.05 -16.93 3.84
C GLN A 106 -28.09 -15.87 4.95
N SER A 107 -27.24 -16.03 5.96
CA SER A 107 -27.10 -15.08 7.05
C SER A 107 -25.71 -15.15 7.68
N ALA A 108 -25.32 -14.09 8.37
CA ALA A 108 -24.12 -14.02 9.20
C ALA A 108 -24.42 -13.14 10.41
N VAL A 109 -23.91 -13.51 11.58
CA VAL A 109 -24.05 -12.70 12.80
C VAL A 109 -23.34 -11.34 12.65
N GLU A 110 -22.20 -11.35 11.96
CA GLU A 110 -21.37 -10.19 11.64
C GLU A 110 -20.46 -10.54 10.45
N ASP A 111 -19.92 -9.54 9.77
CA ASP A 111 -19.13 -9.73 8.55
C ASP A 111 -17.84 -10.55 8.77
N THR A 112 -17.36 -10.66 10.01
CA THR A 112 -16.18 -11.47 10.34
C THR A 112 -16.49 -12.97 10.41
N ARG A 113 -17.75 -13.38 10.43
CA ARG A 113 -18.16 -14.79 10.46
C ARG A 113 -17.99 -15.44 9.08
N TRP A 114 -17.81 -16.76 9.08
CA TRP A 114 -17.30 -17.47 7.91
C TRP A 114 -17.97 -18.83 7.66
N ALA A 115 -17.80 -19.31 6.43
CA ALA A 115 -18.05 -20.67 6.01
C ALA A 115 -16.80 -21.20 5.29
N SER A 116 -16.62 -22.52 5.19
CA SER A 116 -15.41 -23.10 4.61
C SER A 116 -15.62 -24.44 3.92
N LEU A 117 -14.75 -24.71 2.94
CA LEU A 117 -14.44 -26.06 2.48
C LEU A 117 -13.38 -26.65 3.42
N MET A 118 -13.65 -27.80 3.99
CA MET A 118 -12.67 -28.60 4.72
C MET A 118 -12.06 -29.64 3.78
N TYR A 119 -10.77 -29.89 3.91
CA TYR A 119 -10.08 -30.88 3.09
C TYR A 119 -8.90 -31.51 3.82
N ARG A 120 -8.54 -32.72 3.36
CA ARG A 120 -7.57 -33.61 4.02
C ARG A 120 -7.88 -33.78 5.50
N VAL A 121 -9.17 -33.98 5.78
CA VAL A 121 -9.70 -34.20 7.11
C VAL A 121 -9.25 -35.57 7.60
N GLN A 122 -8.51 -35.58 8.71
CA GLN A 122 -7.96 -36.81 9.28
C GLN A 122 -9.02 -37.59 10.07
N PRO A 123 -8.77 -38.87 10.40
CA PRO A 123 -9.67 -39.68 11.22
C PRO A 123 -10.12 -38.97 12.50
N ASN A 124 -11.34 -39.26 12.97
CA ASN A 124 -12.01 -38.54 14.06
C ASN A 124 -12.33 -37.06 13.76
N SER A 125 -12.30 -36.68 12.47
CA SER A 125 -12.60 -35.32 11.99
C SER A 125 -11.60 -34.24 12.43
N TYR A 126 -10.39 -34.65 12.82
CA TYR A 126 -9.29 -33.79 13.25
C TYR A 126 -7.93 -34.50 13.07
N PRO A 127 -6.85 -33.78 12.79
CA PRO A 127 -6.79 -32.39 12.30
C PRO A 127 -7.29 -32.24 10.85
N TYR A 128 -7.35 -31.01 10.34
CA TYR A 128 -7.72 -30.74 8.94
C TYR A 128 -7.23 -29.37 8.45
N TYR A 129 -7.23 -29.21 7.12
CA TYR A 129 -7.11 -27.92 6.46
C TYR A 129 -8.49 -27.38 6.07
N GLN A 130 -8.60 -26.06 5.96
CA GLN A 130 -9.78 -25.43 5.39
C GLN A 130 -9.46 -24.22 4.53
N PHE A 131 -10.34 -23.97 3.56
CA PHE A 131 -10.47 -22.72 2.84
C PHE A 131 -11.62 -21.94 3.47
N ALA A 132 -11.31 -21.01 4.38
CA ALA A 132 -12.30 -20.20 5.07
C ALA A 132 -12.57 -18.89 4.32
N MET A 133 -13.86 -18.57 4.20
CA MET A 133 -14.36 -17.36 3.55
C MET A 133 -15.28 -16.65 4.52
N ARG A 134 -14.91 -15.43 4.92
CA ARG A 134 -15.74 -14.55 5.74
C ARG A 134 -16.86 -13.94 4.90
N LYS A 135 -17.97 -13.54 5.51
CA LYS A 135 -19.01 -12.77 4.81
C LYS A 135 -18.46 -11.43 4.28
N GLY A 136 -17.60 -10.77 5.06
CA GLY A 136 -16.82 -9.60 4.67
C GLY A 136 -15.49 -9.97 4.01
N THR A 137 -15.55 -10.62 2.84
CA THR A 137 -14.36 -11.11 2.11
C THR A 137 -13.38 -10.02 1.68
N THR A 138 -13.78 -8.74 1.68
CA THR A 138 -12.89 -7.62 1.36
C THR A 138 -11.96 -7.20 2.51
N ALA A 139 -12.10 -7.81 3.70
CA ALA A 139 -11.13 -7.66 4.78
C ALA A 139 -9.81 -8.34 4.39
N LEU A 140 -8.68 -7.87 4.94
CA LEU A 140 -7.35 -8.42 4.64
C LEU A 140 -7.24 -9.94 4.93
N ASN A 141 -8.00 -10.42 5.92
CA ASN A 141 -8.17 -11.82 6.29
C ASN A 141 -9.57 -12.35 5.93
N GLY A 142 -10.19 -11.76 4.90
CA GLY A 142 -11.49 -12.19 4.38
C GLY A 142 -11.48 -13.63 3.86
N LEU A 143 -10.31 -14.08 3.39
CA LEU A 143 -10.03 -15.42 2.91
C LEU A 143 -8.84 -16.00 3.70
N GLU A 144 -8.91 -17.28 4.03
CA GLU A 144 -7.90 -17.93 4.86
C GLU A 144 -7.61 -19.35 4.37
N PHE A 145 -6.33 -19.67 4.16
CA PHE A 145 -5.86 -21.03 4.35
C PHE A 145 -5.62 -21.21 5.84
N ALA A 146 -6.44 -22.04 6.47
CA ALA A 146 -6.41 -22.25 7.90
C ALA A 146 -6.23 -23.74 8.23
N ILE A 147 -5.54 -23.98 9.33
CA ILE A 147 -5.24 -25.29 9.89
C ILE A 147 -5.96 -25.40 11.22
N ARG A 148 -6.76 -26.46 11.37
CA ARG A 148 -7.19 -26.91 12.69
C ARG A 148 -6.25 -28.02 13.13
N ASN A 149 -5.31 -27.70 14.02
CA ASN A 149 -4.22 -28.60 14.37
C ASN A 149 -4.66 -29.73 15.32
N GLU A 150 -3.72 -30.63 15.67
CA GLU A 150 -3.97 -31.78 16.54
C GLU A 150 -4.40 -31.39 17.95
N SER A 151 -4.02 -30.20 18.41
CA SER A 151 -4.42 -29.64 19.71
C SER A 151 -5.74 -28.88 19.64
N ASN A 152 -6.49 -29.01 18.53
CA ASN A 152 -7.74 -28.30 18.30
C ASN A 152 -7.58 -26.76 18.39
N GLN A 153 -6.45 -26.24 17.89
CA GLN A 153 -6.15 -24.81 17.79
C GLN A 153 -6.15 -24.38 16.33
N TRP A 154 -6.53 -23.12 16.09
CA TRP A 154 -6.43 -22.51 14.77
C TRP A 154 -5.01 -21.99 14.54
N VAL A 155 -4.46 -22.32 13.38
CA VAL A 155 -3.28 -21.67 12.80
C VAL A 155 -3.69 -21.18 11.43
N VAL A 156 -3.39 -19.92 11.10
CA VAL A 156 -3.75 -19.32 9.80
C VAL A 156 -2.48 -18.91 9.07
N PRO A 157 -1.83 -19.84 8.32
CA PRO A 157 -0.55 -19.54 7.69
C PRO A 157 -0.65 -18.48 6.59
N GLU A 158 -1.78 -18.44 5.86
CA GLU A 158 -1.98 -17.54 4.74
C GLU A 158 -3.36 -16.89 4.82
N THR A 159 -3.40 -15.59 4.57
CA THR A 159 -4.61 -14.76 4.50
C THR A 159 -4.65 -14.08 3.14
N ASN A 160 -5.85 -13.86 2.61
CA ASN A 160 -6.04 -13.00 1.46
C ASN A 160 -7.40 -12.27 1.54
N PHE A 161 -7.66 -11.40 0.57
CA PHE A 161 -8.92 -10.69 0.41
C PHE A 161 -9.52 -10.99 -0.96
N TYR A 162 -10.84 -10.83 -1.08
CA TYR A 162 -11.56 -10.85 -2.35
C TYR A 162 -11.96 -9.42 -2.75
N PRO A 163 -12.04 -9.07 -4.05
CA PRO A 163 -12.38 -7.71 -4.49
C PRO A 163 -13.76 -7.21 -4.06
N GLU A 164 -14.69 -8.11 -3.79
CA GLU A 164 -16.04 -7.80 -3.31
C GLU A 164 -16.41 -8.61 -2.07
N ASN A 165 -17.40 -8.10 -1.31
CA ASN A 165 -17.96 -8.86 -0.19
C ASN A 165 -18.91 -9.92 -0.75
N MET A 166 -18.89 -11.12 -0.19
CA MET A 166 -19.92 -12.09 -0.50
C MET A 166 -21.29 -11.52 -0.13
N THR A 167 -22.27 -11.69 -1.00
CA THR A 167 -23.62 -11.13 -0.88
C THR A 167 -24.60 -12.22 -0.47
N PHE A 168 -25.55 -11.89 0.42
CA PHE A 168 -26.57 -12.86 0.79
C PHE A 168 -27.39 -13.29 -0.43
N ASN A 169 -27.70 -14.57 -0.52
CA ASN A 169 -28.48 -15.18 -1.60
C ASN A 169 -27.83 -15.10 -3.00
N LYS A 170 -26.57 -14.65 -3.11
CA LYS A 170 -25.76 -14.81 -4.32
C LYS A 170 -24.93 -16.10 -4.18
N THR A 171 -24.98 -16.93 -5.20
CA THR A 171 -24.16 -18.16 -5.30
C THR A 171 -22.77 -17.81 -5.81
N TYR A 172 -21.76 -18.44 -5.22
CA TYR A 172 -20.36 -18.38 -5.65
C TYR A 172 -19.85 -19.81 -5.88
N HIS A 173 -19.13 -20.02 -6.97
CA HIS A 173 -18.48 -21.30 -7.24
C HIS A 173 -17.12 -21.34 -6.56
N ILE A 174 -16.94 -22.27 -5.63
CA ILE A 174 -15.73 -22.38 -4.81
C ILE A 174 -15.00 -23.68 -5.09
N LYS A 175 -13.67 -23.61 -5.19
CA LYS A 175 -12.84 -24.75 -5.58
C LYS A 175 -11.52 -24.80 -4.83
N VAL A 176 -11.12 -26.00 -4.43
CA VAL A 176 -9.80 -26.33 -3.88
C VAL A 176 -9.16 -27.39 -4.77
N ILE A 177 -7.94 -27.14 -5.24
CA ILE A 177 -7.09 -28.16 -5.87
C ILE A 177 -6.00 -28.53 -4.88
N ALA A 178 -5.96 -29.77 -4.44
CA ALA A 178 -4.93 -30.31 -3.55
C ALA A 178 -4.04 -31.28 -4.34
N SER A 179 -2.72 -31.09 -4.33
CA SER A 179 -1.76 -31.99 -5.00
C SER A 179 -0.42 -31.97 -4.28
N GLY A 180 0.03 -33.12 -3.76
CA GLY A 180 1.25 -33.21 -2.95
C GLY A 180 1.16 -32.35 -1.69
N ASN A 181 2.14 -31.48 -1.45
CA ASN A 181 2.13 -30.50 -0.36
C ASN A 181 1.43 -29.17 -0.72
N ARG A 182 0.96 -29.03 -1.96
CA ARG A 182 0.43 -27.78 -2.50
C ARG A 182 -1.09 -27.76 -2.49
N VAL A 183 -1.65 -26.57 -2.27
CA VAL A 183 -3.08 -26.30 -2.43
C VAL A 183 -3.31 -24.97 -3.15
N GLN A 184 -4.29 -24.96 -4.04
CA GLN A 184 -4.82 -23.75 -4.68
C GLN A 184 -6.30 -23.59 -4.33
N GLN A 185 -6.73 -22.38 -3.99
CA GLN A 185 -8.10 -22.06 -3.61
C GLN A 185 -8.65 -20.99 -4.56
N PHE A 186 -9.89 -21.16 -5.01
CA PHE A 186 -10.53 -20.33 -6.02
C PHE A 186 -11.95 -19.91 -5.63
N ILE A 187 -12.35 -18.73 -6.08
CA ILE A 187 -13.74 -18.22 -6.05
C ILE A 187 -14.08 -17.74 -7.46
N ASP A 188 -15.16 -18.26 -8.05
CA ASP A 188 -15.61 -17.92 -9.41
C ASP A 188 -14.48 -18.02 -10.46
N GLY A 189 -13.64 -19.04 -10.31
CA GLY A 189 -12.49 -19.28 -11.19
C GLY A 189 -11.26 -18.40 -10.91
N GLN A 190 -11.36 -17.37 -10.06
CA GLN A 190 -10.23 -16.55 -9.64
C GLN A 190 -9.39 -17.28 -8.58
N LEU A 191 -8.09 -17.45 -8.83
CA LEU A 191 -7.13 -17.96 -7.84
C LEU A 191 -6.97 -16.94 -6.71
N VAL A 192 -7.26 -17.35 -5.48
CA VAL A 192 -7.19 -16.47 -4.29
C VAL A 192 -6.18 -16.94 -3.25
N VAL A 193 -5.80 -18.21 -3.21
CA VAL A 193 -4.67 -18.69 -2.38
C VAL A 193 -3.90 -19.73 -3.17
N ASP A 194 -2.58 -19.63 -3.17
CA ASP A 194 -1.66 -20.67 -3.66
C ASP A 194 -0.52 -20.83 -2.64
N THR A 195 -0.41 -22.03 -2.05
CA THR A 195 0.52 -22.27 -0.95
C THR A 195 1.02 -23.70 -0.91
N ASP A 196 2.25 -23.88 -0.41
CA ASP A 196 2.91 -25.15 -0.14
C ASP A 196 2.88 -25.55 1.34
N GLN A 197 2.17 -24.78 2.16
CA GLN A 197 2.05 -24.97 3.60
C GLN A 197 1.06 -26.11 3.98
N ALA A 198 0.56 -26.87 3.00
CA ALA A 198 -0.32 -28.02 3.18
C ALA A 198 0.42 -29.37 3.12
N GLY A 199 1.70 -29.40 3.53
CA GLY A 199 2.56 -30.59 3.46
C GLY A 199 2.44 -31.58 4.62
N LYS A 200 1.79 -31.21 5.73
CA LYS A 200 1.72 -32.05 6.94
C LYS A 200 0.79 -33.24 6.76
N TRP A 201 -0.35 -33.03 6.10
CA TRP A 201 -1.28 -34.08 5.71
C TRP A 201 -1.48 -34.02 4.20
N THR A 202 -1.28 -35.14 3.52
CA THR A 202 -1.38 -35.18 2.06
C THR A 202 -2.63 -35.88 1.57
N ASN A 203 -3.35 -36.59 2.45
CA ASN A 203 -4.59 -37.30 2.17
C ASN A 203 -5.64 -37.05 3.28
N GLY A 204 -6.87 -37.51 3.07
CA GLY A 204 -7.96 -37.42 4.04
C GLY A 204 -9.29 -37.07 3.40
N ASP A 205 -10.33 -37.05 4.22
CA ASP A 205 -11.70 -36.74 3.81
C ASP A 205 -11.87 -35.25 3.46
N VAL A 206 -13.05 -34.88 2.95
CA VAL A 206 -13.43 -33.47 2.71
C VAL A 206 -14.68 -33.11 3.52
N GLY A 207 -15.12 -31.86 3.49
CA GLY A 207 -16.30 -31.46 4.22
C GLY A 207 -16.63 -29.98 4.13
N PHE A 208 -17.62 -29.59 4.92
CA PHE A 208 -18.13 -28.22 5.01
C PHE A 208 -18.18 -27.78 6.46
N GLN A 209 -17.92 -26.50 6.70
CA GLN A 209 -18.05 -25.90 8.03
C GLN A 209 -18.63 -24.49 7.96
N ALA A 210 -19.40 -24.13 8.99
CA ALA A 210 -19.95 -22.79 9.20
C ALA A 210 -19.71 -22.34 10.66
N ASN A 211 -19.38 -21.06 10.86
CA ASN A 211 -19.22 -20.46 12.18
C ASN A 211 -19.88 -19.08 12.24
N GLY A 212 -20.97 -18.97 13.01
CA GLY A 212 -21.78 -17.76 13.11
C GLY A 212 -22.50 -17.38 11.81
N THR A 213 -22.73 -18.34 10.92
CA THR A 213 -23.35 -18.18 9.61
C THR A 213 -24.35 -19.28 9.33
N THR A 214 -25.36 -18.96 8.52
CA THR A 214 -26.15 -19.97 7.80
C THR A 214 -25.76 -19.92 6.33
N VAL A 215 -25.41 -21.08 5.77
CA VAL A 215 -24.86 -21.20 4.42
C VAL A 215 -25.48 -22.41 3.72
N GLN A 216 -25.70 -22.29 2.42
CA GLN A 216 -26.14 -23.39 1.55
C GLN A 216 -24.96 -23.86 0.69
N PHE A 217 -24.88 -25.17 0.49
CA PHE A 217 -23.99 -25.81 -0.47
C PHE A 217 -24.80 -26.63 -1.47
N ASP A 218 -24.35 -26.62 -2.72
CA ASP A 218 -24.96 -27.33 -3.85
C ASP A 218 -23.87 -27.76 -4.85
N ASN A 219 -24.22 -28.57 -5.85
CA ASN A 219 -23.34 -28.98 -6.95
C ASN A 219 -21.95 -29.45 -6.49
N VAL A 220 -21.91 -30.34 -5.50
CA VAL A 220 -20.67 -30.81 -4.89
C VAL A 220 -19.99 -31.83 -5.80
N GLN A 221 -18.71 -31.60 -6.11
CA GLN A 221 -17.92 -32.51 -6.92
C GLN A 221 -16.51 -32.69 -6.34
N VAL A 222 -16.04 -33.94 -6.33
CA VAL A 222 -14.68 -34.31 -5.99
C VAL A 222 -14.15 -35.23 -7.09
N ASN A 223 -13.09 -34.81 -7.78
CA ASN A 223 -12.46 -35.55 -8.87
C ASN A 223 -10.98 -35.81 -8.55
N GLU A 224 -10.43 -36.95 -8.98
CA GLU A 224 -9.00 -37.20 -8.89
C GLU A 224 -8.20 -36.16 -9.70
N TYR A 225 -7.08 -35.69 -9.14
CA TYR A 225 -6.18 -34.75 -9.80
C TYR A 225 -4.77 -35.32 -9.87
N PRO A 226 -4.42 -36.09 -10.91
CA PRO A 226 -3.12 -36.78 -10.99
C PRO A 226 -1.97 -35.82 -11.34
N ASN A 227 -2.28 -34.60 -11.75
CA ASN A 227 -1.29 -33.65 -12.24
C ASN A 227 -0.55 -32.96 -11.09
N ALA A 228 0.74 -32.70 -11.30
CA ALA A 228 1.45 -31.75 -10.46
C ALA A 228 0.87 -30.36 -10.67
N LEU A 229 0.70 -29.61 -9.58
CA LEU A 229 0.39 -28.19 -9.68
C LEU A 229 1.56 -27.45 -10.34
N PRO A 230 1.30 -26.34 -11.06
CA PRO A 230 2.38 -25.49 -11.55
C PRO A 230 3.30 -25.08 -10.39
N SER A 231 4.57 -24.79 -10.69
CA SER A 231 5.47 -24.16 -9.72
C SER A 231 4.74 -22.99 -9.07
N LEU A 232 4.95 -22.77 -7.76
CA LEU A 232 4.45 -21.54 -7.13
C LEU A 232 4.88 -20.42 -8.06
N ALA A 233 3.92 -19.64 -8.56
CA ALA A 233 4.30 -18.42 -9.23
C ALA A 233 5.17 -17.70 -8.20
N SER A 234 6.42 -17.42 -8.56
CA SER A 234 7.13 -16.37 -7.86
C SER A 234 6.13 -15.22 -7.81
N THR A 235 5.95 -14.62 -6.64
CA THR A 235 4.95 -13.55 -6.44
C THR A 235 5.18 -12.40 -7.43
N ASN A 236 6.29 -12.44 -8.18
CA ASN A 236 6.83 -11.38 -9.00
C ASN A 236 6.99 -10.11 -8.14
N ALA A 237 6.97 -10.26 -6.81
CA ALA A 237 7.22 -9.22 -5.84
C ALA A 237 8.70 -8.87 -6.01
N PHE A 238 8.89 -7.85 -6.83
CA PHE A 238 10.19 -7.38 -7.25
C PHE A 238 10.55 -6.20 -6.38
N LEU A 239 11.67 -6.27 -5.66
CA LEU A 239 12.24 -5.12 -4.97
C LEU A 239 13.49 -4.68 -5.74
N PRO A 240 13.41 -3.59 -6.53
CA PRO A 240 14.59 -2.97 -7.13
C PRO A 240 15.69 -2.72 -6.10
N GLN A 241 16.94 -2.99 -6.49
CA GLN A 241 18.09 -2.61 -5.69
C GLN A 241 18.19 -1.10 -5.60
N GLU A 242 18.48 -0.61 -4.39
CA GLU A 242 18.65 0.82 -4.16
C GLU A 242 20.07 1.23 -4.48
N VAL A 243 20.20 2.43 -5.02
CA VAL A 243 21.50 3.10 -5.13
C VAL A 243 22.07 3.20 -3.72
N LYS A 244 23.36 2.87 -3.58
CA LYS A 244 24.04 3.04 -2.31
C LYS A 244 23.96 4.52 -1.90
N THR A 245 23.33 4.75 -0.77
CA THR A 245 23.17 6.08 -0.19
C THR A 245 23.13 5.96 1.31
N ASN A 246 23.51 7.06 1.94
CA ASN A 246 23.55 7.24 3.37
C ASN A 246 22.45 8.19 3.87
N ILE A 247 21.60 8.66 2.95
CA ILE A 247 20.37 9.36 3.28
C ILE A 247 19.39 8.34 3.86
N VAL A 248 18.64 8.77 4.86
CA VAL A 248 17.71 7.94 5.65
C VAL A 248 16.42 7.64 4.86
N ASN A 249 15.89 8.63 4.13
CA ASN A 249 14.77 8.46 3.20
C ASN A 249 15.12 8.98 1.78
N PRO A 250 16.00 8.29 1.03
CA PRO A 250 16.42 8.73 -0.29
C PRO A 250 15.26 8.69 -1.29
N PRO A 251 15.18 9.67 -2.21
CA PRO A 251 14.22 9.60 -3.30
C PRO A 251 14.51 8.42 -4.22
N THR A 252 13.44 7.79 -4.69
CA THR A 252 13.49 6.74 -5.71
C THR A 252 13.81 7.33 -7.07
N ILE A 253 14.75 6.76 -7.81
CA ILE A 253 15.05 7.23 -9.17
C ILE A 253 14.08 6.58 -10.18
N ILE A 254 13.40 7.43 -10.95
CA ILE A 254 12.52 7.08 -12.07
C ILE A 254 13.19 7.57 -13.37
N SER A 255 13.74 6.62 -14.14
CA SER A 255 14.43 6.93 -15.40
C SER A 255 13.43 7.13 -16.54
N GLN A 256 13.69 8.06 -17.45
CA GLN A 256 12.97 8.16 -18.73
C GLN A 256 13.52 7.22 -19.81
N SER A 257 14.53 6.41 -19.48
CA SER A 257 15.15 5.44 -20.40
C SER A 257 15.42 4.10 -19.71
N VAL A 258 15.13 3.01 -20.43
CA VAL A 258 15.39 1.62 -19.96
C VAL A 258 16.87 1.24 -19.90
N ALA A 259 17.77 2.08 -20.44
CA ALA A 259 19.19 1.74 -20.62
C ALA A 259 20.08 2.07 -19.40
N GLN A 260 19.55 2.68 -18.34
CA GLN A 260 20.37 3.19 -17.24
C GLN A 260 20.21 2.35 -15.97
N GLU A 261 21.34 1.81 -15.50
CA GLU A 261 21.44 1.12 -14.21
C GLU A 261 21.20 2.10 -13.04
N GLY A 262 20.69 1.60 -11.91
CA GLY A 262 20.47 2.37 -10.68
C GLY A 262 19.10 3.04 -10.54
N ALA A 263 18.26 3.01 -11.58
CA ALA A 263 16.85 3.39 -11.47
C ALA A 263 15.98 2.23 -10.97
N ALA A 264 15.02 2.51 -10.09
CA ALA A 264 14.07 1.52 -9.60
C ALA A 264 12.83 1.41 -10.52
N SER A 265 12.48 2.54 -11.14
CA SER A 265 11.32 2.66 -12.02
C SER A 265 11.72 3.21 -13.38
N VAL A 266 10.89 2.94 -14.39
CA VAL A 266 11.04 3.53 -15.73
C VAL A 266 9.73 4.16 -16.19
N LEU A 267 9.84 5.39 -16.71
CA LEU A 267 8.74 6.13 -17.30
C LEU A 267 8.53 5.66 -18.74
N LEU A 268 7.33 5.18 -19.04
CA LEU A 268 6.90 4.73 -20.36
C LEU A 268 5.86 5.73 -20.89
N HIS A 269 6.23 6.51 -21.90
CA HIS A 269 5.31 7.44 -22.56
C HIS A 269 4.40 6.69 -23.53
N ALA A 270 3.22 6.27 -23.07
CA ALA A 270 2.27 5.52 -23.86
C ALA A 270 1.42 6.45 -24.74
N ASN A 271 1.43 6.20 -26.05
CA ASN A 271 0.69 6.98 -27.06
C ASN A 271 0.06 6.03 -28.09
N ARG A 272 -1.02 6.46 -28.75
CA ARG A 272 -1.63 5.68 -29.83
C ARG A 272 -1.00 6.00 -31.17
N ASN A 273 -0.67 4.95 -31.94
CA ASN A 273 -0.16 5.10 -33.30
C ASN A 273 -1.31 5.36 -34.30
N GLY A 274 -0.98 5.57 -35.58
CA GLY A 274 -1.98 5.80 -36.63
C GLY A 274 -2.96 4.63 -36.91
N GLN A 275 -2.70 3.45 -36.34
CA GLN A 275 -3.58 2.28 -36.37
C GLN A 275 -4.40 2.13 -35.09
N GLY A 276 -4.25 3.07 -34.13
CA GLY A 276 -4.96 3.07 -32.87
C GLY A 276 -4.38 2.13 -31.79
N GLN A 277 -3.20 1.56 -32.00
CA GLN A 277 -2.54 0.68 -31.04
C GLN A 277 -1.70 1.47 -30.04
N TRP A 278 -1.64 0.99 -28.79
CA TRP A 278 -0.80 1.56 -27.75
C TRP A 278 0.68 1.27 -27.99
N THR A 279 1.50 2.32 -27.97
CA THR A 279 2.94 2.23 -28.22
C THR A 279 3.75 3.03 -27.23
N VAL A 280 5.00 2.61 -27.02
CA VAL A 280 6.05 3.33 -26.30
C VAL A 280 7.25 3.39 -27.24
N ASP A 281 7.76 4.60 -27.50
CA ASP A 281 8.85 4.85 -28.46
C ASP A 281 8.61 4.20 -29.84
N GLY A 282 7.34 4.17 -30.29
CA GLY A 282 6.93 3.61 -31.57
C GLY A 282 6.83 2.08 -31.64
N ALA A 283 7.17 1.35 -30.56
CA ALA A 283 6.97 -0.10 -30.44
C ALA A 283 5.69 -0.42 -29.66
N PRO A 284 5.04 -1.58 -29.89
CA PRO A 284 3.90 -2.03 -29.08
C PRO A 284 4.25 -2.04 -27.59
N ILE A 285 3.35 -1.54 -26.75
CA ILE A 285 3.59 -1.38 -25.32
C ILE A 285 3.89 -2.71 -24.61
N GLU A 286 3.30 -3.82 -25.07
CA GLU A 286 3.52 -5.18 -24.58
C GLU A 286 5.00 -5.52 -24.58
N LYS A 287 5.69 -5.17 -25.68
CA LYS A 287 7.13 -5.41 -25.83
C LYS A 287 7.94 -4.57 -24.83
N ALA A 288 7.53 -3.33 -24.60
CA ALA A 288 8.19 -2.46 -23.61
C ALA A 288 8.03 -3.04 -22.19
N LEU A 289 6.82 -3.48 -21.83
CA LEU A 289 6.51 -4.12 -20.55
C LEU A 289 7.31 -5.41 -20.33
N ASP A 290 7.38 -6.28 -21.35
CA ASP A 290 8.14 -7.52 -21.29
C ASP A 290 9.65 -7.28 -21.10
N ASN A 291 10.21 -6.25 -21.75
CA ASN A 291 11.64 -5.94 -21.65
C ASN A 291 12.08 -5.53 -20.23
N ILE A 292 11.18 -4.91 -19.47
CA ILE A 292 11.45 -4.36 -18.13
C ILE A 292 10.93 -5.23 -16.99
N LYS A 293 10.15 -6.28 -17.30
CA LYS A 293 9.53 -7.18 -16.32
C LYS A 293 10.58 -7.78 -15.38
N GLY A 294 10.37 -7.59 -14.08
CA GLY A 294 11.29 -8.05 -13.03
C GLY A 294 12.62 -7.27 -12.93
N LYS A 295 12.74 -6.14 -13.65
CA LYS A 295 13.93 -5.26 -13.62
C LYS A 295 13.61 -3.83 -13.20
N PHE A 296 12.44 -3.33 -13.58
CA PHE A 296 11.96 -1.99 -13.22
C PHE A 296 10.49 -2.03 -12.86
N ILE A 297 10.07 -1.07 -12.05
CA ILE A 297 8.65 -0.77 -11.82
C ILE A 297 8.17 0.13 -12.97
N PRO A 298 7.18 -0.28 -13.78
CA PRO A 298 6.62 0.56 -14.84
C PRO A 298 5.85 1.75 -14.27
N VAL A 299 6.18 2.95 -14.77
CA VAL A 299 5.36 4.17 -14.67
C VAL A 299 4.83 4.47 -16.05
N VAL A 300 3.57 4.14 -16.32
CA VAL A 300 2.94 4.34 -17.62
C VAL A 300 2.32 5.73 -17.64
N GLN A 301 2.88 6.64 -18.43
CA GLN A 301 2.31 7.97 -18.63
C GLN A 301 1.38 7.97 -19.84
N VAL A 302 0.16 8.46 -19.64
CA VAL A 302 -0.88 8.56 -20.67
C VAL A 302 -1.50 9.95 -20.64
N GLU A 303 -1.52 10.64 -21.78
CA GLU A 303 -2.21 11.94 -21.92
C GLU A 303 -3.40 11.89 -22.89
N GLU A 304 -3.50 10.84 -23.70
CA GLU A 304 -4.64 10.58 -24.58
C GLU A 304 -5.71 9.77 -23.83
N HIS A 305 -6.94 10.30 -23.75
CA HIS A 305 -8.06 9.64 -23.03
C HIS A 305 -8.76 8.54 -23.84
N ALA A 306 -8.41 8.35 -25.12
CA ALA A 306 -9.06 7.36 -25.95
C ALA A 306 -8.56 5.94 -25.62
N ASP A 307 -9.48 4.99 -25.45
CA ASP A 307 -9.20 3.55 -25.32
C ASP A 307 -8.37 3.14 -24.07
N ILE A 308 -8.67 3.75 -22.92
CA ILE A 308 -8.08 3.36 -21.62
C ILE A 308 -8.46 1.92 -21.24
N GLU A 309 -9.64 1.44 -21.65
CA GLU A 309 -10.03 0.04 -21.48
C GLU A 309 -9.11 -0.92 -22.23
N GLY A 310 -8.78 -0.62 -23.50
CA GLY A 310 -7.82 -1.38 -24.29
C GLY A 310 -6.45 -1.43 -23.63
N LEU A 311 -5.98 -0.30 -23.09
CA LEU A 311 -4.74 -0.26 -22.31
C LEU A 311 -4.83 -1.15 -21.06
N ALA A 312 -5.93 -1.08 -20.31
CA ALA A 312 -6.15 -1.91 -19.13
C ALA A 312 -6.18 -3.41 -19.47
N ASN A 313 -6.75 -3.78 -20.62
CA ASN A 313 -6.74 -5.16 -21.10
C ASN A 313 -5.32 -5.63 -21.43
N ILE A 314 -4.52 -4.80 -22.10
CA ILE A 314 -3.10 -5.10 -22.32
C ILE A 314 -2.37 -5.36 -20.99
N MET A 315 -2.55 -4.51 -19.98
CA MET A 315 -1.92 -4.69 -18.66
C MET A 315 -2.31 -6.02 -18.00
N LYS A 316 -3.57 -6.47 -18.18
CA LYS A 316 -4.04 -7.77 -17.68
C LYS A 316 -3.42 -8.94 -18.46
N GLU A 317 -3.37 -8.84 -19.78
CA GLU A 317 -2.82 -9.86 -20.68
C GLU A 317 -1.31 -10.07 -20.47
N THR A 318 -0.55 -8.99 -20.26
CA THR A 318 0.89 -9.04 -19.94
C THR A 318 1.16 -9.42 -18.47
N GLN A 319 0.11 -9.55 -17.66
CA GLN A 319 0.17 -9.79 -16.22
C GLN A 319 0.93 -8.69 -15.46
N THR A 320 0.83 -7.44 -15.93
CA THR A 320 1.48 -6.29 -15.31
C THR A 320 0.60 -5.75 -14.18
N GLN A 321 0.75 -6.31 -12.98
CA GLN A 321 -0.03 -5.93 -11.81
C GLN A 321 0.59 -4.82 -10.97
N ASP A 322 1.91 -4.66 -11.05
CA ASP A 322 2.69 -3.71 -10.25
C ASP A 322 3.16 -2.55 -11.13
N PHE A 323 2.29 -1.55 -11.28
CA PHE A 323 2.57 -0.37 -12.10
C PHE A 323 1.93 0.89 -11.53
N GLN A 324 2.50 2.04 -11.92
CA GLN A 324 1.94 3.36 -11.70
C GLN A 324 1.32 3.88 -12.99
N ILE A 325 0.07 4.36 -12.96
CA ILE A 325 -0.53 5.16 -14.03
C ILE A 325 -0.30 6.65 -13.72
N LEU A 326 0.28 7.37 -14.67
CA LEU A 326 0.56 8.80 -14.57
C LEU A 326 -0.18 9.56 -15.68
N SER A 327 -0.81 10.68 -15.34
CA SER A 327 -1.39 11.59 -16.33
C SER A 327 -1.47 13.01 -15.78
N SER A 328 -1.45 14.01 -16.66
CA SER A 328 -1.88 15.36 -16.27
C SER A 328 -3.41 15.52 -16.23
N ASN A 329 -4.16 14.54 -16.77
CA ASN A 329 -5.61 14.50 -16.74
C ASN A 329 -6.11 13.55 -15.64
N PRO A 330 -6.75 14.06 -14.56
CA PRO A 330 -7.25 13.22 -13.48
C PRO A 330 -8.31 12.20 -13.89
N ALA A 331 -9.04 12.44 -14.99
CA ALA A 331 -10.05 11.50 -15.49
C ALA A 331 -9.42 10.19 -16.00
N ILE A 332 -8.28 10.27 -16.70
CA ILE A 332 -7.54 9.09 -17.21
C ILE A 332 -7.10 8.19 -16.04
N VAL A 333 -6.52 8.80 -15.00
CA VAL A 333 -6.09 8.06 -13.81
C VAL A 333 -7.28 7.37 -13.14
N LYS A 334 -8.38 8.11 -12.95
CA LYS A 334 -9.60 7.58 -12.33
C LYS A 334 -10.21 6.42 -13.13
N GLU A 335 -10.25 6.54 -14.45
CA GLU A 335 -10.78 5.52 -15.36
C GLU A 335 -9.91 4.24 -15.33
N MET A 336 -8.59 4.37 -15.46
CA MET A 336 -7.65 3.24 -15.37
C MET A 336 -7.76 2.52 -14.02
N ARG A 337 -7.85 3.28 -12.93
CA ARG A 337 -8.12 2.79 -11.57
C ARG A 337 -9.48 2.11 -11.43
N GLY A 338 -10.44 2.46 -12.28
CA GLY A 338 -11.74 1.79 -12.42
C GLY A 338 -11.60 0.38 -12.97
N TYR A 339 -10.79 0.21 -14.03
CA TYR A 339 -10.54 -1.09 -14.66
C TYR A 339 -9.57 -1.99 -13.89
N ILE A 340 -8.59 -1.40 -13.20
CA ILE A 340 -7.57 -2.11 -12.41
C ILE A 340 -7.42 -1.42 -11.06
N LYS A 341 -8.17 -1.91 -10.06
CA LYS A 341 -8.20 -1.33 -8.70
C LYS A 341 -6.84 -1.33 -8.00
N THR A 342 -5.96 -2.27 -8.35
CA THR A 342 -4.61 -2.38 -7.75
C THR A 342 -3.56 -1.50 -8.43
N ALA A 343 -3.88 -0.85 -9.55
CA ALA A 343 -2.99 0.11 -10.19
C ALA A 343 -2.77 1.30 -9.25
N ARG A 344 -1.59 1.91 -9.25
CA ARG A 344 -1.34 3.11 -8.43
C ARG A 344 -1.49 4.36 -9.27
N GLY A 345 -2.23 5.36 -8.78
CA GLY A 345 -2.46 6.61 -9.50
C GLY A 345 -1.45 7.71 -9.14
N ALA A 346 -0.96 8.43 -10.14
CA ALA A 346 -0.13 9.62 -10.00
C ALA A 346 -0.67 10.74 -10.89
N LEU A 347 -0.65 12.00 -10.41
CA LEU A 347 -1.00 13.16 -11.23
C LEU A 347 0.22 14.00 -11.56
N LEU A 348 0.33 14.39 -12.83
CA LEU A 348 1.35 15.33 -13.33
C LEU A 348 0.84 16.77 -13.24
N TYR A 349 1.59 17.62 -12.55
CA TYR A 349 1.32 19.05 -12.52
C TYR A 349 1.82 19.74 -13.80
N ASN A 350 0.90 20.23 -14.63
CA ASN A 350 1.19 20.85 -15.93
C ASN A 350 0.79 22.33 -16.05
N LYS A 351 0.36 22.97 -14.96
CA LYS A 351 -0.07 24.38 -14.96
C LYS A 351 1.13 25.34 -14.82
N THR A 352 0.87 26.63 -15.03
CA THR A 352 1.90 27.69 -15.09
C THR A 352 2.09 28.47 -13.78
N SER A 353 1.15 28.37 -12.82
CA SER A 353 1.28 28.90 -11.45
C SER A 353 1.42 27.77 -10.45
N PHE A 354 1.89 28.03 -9.23
CA PHE A 354 1.87 27.05 -8.14
C PHE A 354 1.83 27.75 -6.78
N ASN A 355 0.74 28.49 -6.52
CA ASN A 355 0.50 29.16 -5.23
C ASN A 355 -0.24 28.23 -4.25
N LYS A 356 -0.50 28.72 -3.01
CA LYS A 356 -1.21 27.94 -1.97
C LYS A 356 -2.57 27.37 -2.43
N ASN A 357 -3.35 28.14 -3.19
CA ASN A 357 -4.64 27.69 -3.70
C ASN A 357 -4.47 26.61 -4.77
N ASP A 358 -3.45 26.74 -5.62
CA ASP A 358 -3.13 25.74 -6.64
C ASP A 358 -2.72 24.41 -6.01
N ILE A 359 -1.90 24.46 -4.96
CA ILE A 359 -1.44 23.26 -4.22
C ILE A 359 -2.63 22.56 -3.54
N ALA A 360 -3.50 23.31 -2.86
CA ALA A 360 -4.69 22.74 -2.23
C ALA A 360 -5.64 22.11 -3.25
N ALA A 361 -5.89 22.79 -4.38
CA ALA A 361 -6.67 22.23 -5.47
C ALA A 361 -6.04 20.97 -6.06
N PHE A 362 -4.72 20.96 -6.23
CA PHE A 362 -4.01 19.79 -6.75
C PHE A 362 -4.06 18.60 -5.79
N ALA A 363 -3.94 18.83 -4.48
CA ALA A 363 -4.12 17.78 -3.48
C ALA A 363 -5.52 17.14 -3.54
N ARG A 364 -6.58 17.96 -3.71
CA ARG A 364 -7.94 17.46 -3.93
C ARG A 364 -8.08 16.65 -5.21
N ASP A 365 -7.49 17.12 -6.32
CA ASP A 365 -7.53 16.42 -7.61
C ASP A 365 -6.82 15.05 -7.52
N ILE A 366 -5.69 14.98 -6.81
CA ILE A 366 -4.98 13.73 -6.53
C ILE A 366 -5.90 12.75 -5.82
N HIS A 367 -6.47 13.13 -4.68
CA HIS A 367 -7.37 12.23 -3.95
C HIS A 367 -8.60 11.85 -4.77
N LYS A 368 -9.25 12.80 -5.47
CA LYS A 368 -10.46 12.54 -6.29
C LYS A 368 -10.23 11.51 -7.38
N SER A 369 -9.05 11.57 -8.00
CA SER A 369 -8.62 10.69 -9.08
C SER A 369 -8.20 9.28 -8.62
N ASP A 370 -8.25 8.99 -7.33
CA ASP A 370 -7.65 7.79 -6.71
C ASP A 370 -6.14 7.67 -7.00
N ALA A 371 -5.46 8.83 -6.97
CA ALA A 371 -4.01 8.92 -6.96
C ALA A 371 -3.47 9.14 -5.53
N MET A 372 -2.17 8.85 -5.37
CA MET A 372 -1.41 9.04 -4.13
C MET A 372 -0.07 9.74 -4.34
N VAL A 373 0.30 10.00 -5.60
CA VAL A 373 1.58 10.62 -5.99
C VAL A 373 1.32 11.92 -6.75
N ALA A 374 1.97 12.98 -6.31
CA ALA A 374 2.11 14.26 -7.01
C ALA A 374 3.41 14.24 -7.82
N VAL A 375 3.35 14.40 -9.14
CA VAL A 375 4.54 14.59 -9.99
C VAL A 375 4.64 16.06 -10.39
N ILE A 376 5.68 16.75 -9.95
CA ILE A 376 5.79 18.22 -10.04
C ILE A 376 7.16 18.63 -10.62
N PRO A 377 7.21 19.55 -11.60
CA PRO A 377 8.47 20.14 -12.05
C PRO A 377 9.26 20.82 -10.93
N GLN A 378 10.59 20.60 -10.88
CA GLN A 378 11.47 21.11 -9.82
C GLN A 378 11.30 22.61 -9.54
N LYS A 379 11.07 23.44 -10.56
CA LYS A 379 10.89 24.90 -10.44
C LYS A 379 9.70 25.33 -9.57
N TYR A 380 8.73 24.44 -9.32
CA TYR A 380 7.56 24.72 -8.49
C TYR A 380 7.69 24.10 -7.08
N LEU A 381 8.71 23.30 -6.84
CA LEU A 381 8.90 22.63 -5.57
C LEU A 381 9.72 23.49 -4.60
N SER A 382 9.35 23.36 -3.33
CA SER A 382 10.07 23.85 -2.15
C SER A 382 9.87 22.85 -1.01
N PRO A 383 10.72 22.86 0.03
CA PRO A 383 10.53 22.00 1.20
C PRO A 383 9.13 22.14 1.81
N ASP A 384 8.59 23.36 1.90
CA ASP A 384 7.27 23.64 2.46
C ASP A 384 6.14 23.01 1.63
N THR A 385 6.26 23.04 0.29
CA THR A 385 5.28 22.40 -0.59
C THR A 385 5.31 20.88 -0.51
N VAL A 386 6.49 20.28 -0.33
CA VAL A 386 6.64 18.83 -0.13
C VAL A 386 6.02 18.44 1.21
N HIS A 387 6.35 19.17 2.28
CA HIS A 387 5.78 18.96 3.61
C HIS A 387 4.25 19.10 3.67
N TYR A 388 3.70 20.10 2.95
CA TYR A 388 2.26 20.29 2.82
C TYR A 388 1.56 19.06 2.23
N LEU A 389 2.17 18.43 1.22
CA LEU A 389 1.63 17.24 0.55
C LEU A 389 1.84 15.97 1.41
N HIS A 390 3.00 15.79 2.01
CA HIS A 390 3.29 14.66 2.91
C HIS A 390 2.31 14.60 4.09
N SER A 391 2.05 15.73 4.75
CA SER A 391 1.07 15.81 5.84
C SER A 391 -0.36 15.50 5.42
N ARG A 392 -0.65 15.46 4.11
CA ARG A 392 -1.94 15.08 3.52
C ARG A 392 -1.91 13.70 2.86
N ALA A 393 -0.93 12.87 3.24
CA ALA A 393 -0.79 11.51 2.74
C ALA A 393 -0.52 11.40 1.23
N ILE A 394 0.16 12.41 0.65
CA ILE A 394 0.54 12.45 -0.77
C ILE A 394 2.06 12.37 -0.88
N SER A 395 2.56 11.40 -1.65
CA SER A 395 3.98 11.31 -2.02
C SER A 395 4.32 12.31 -3.13
N VAL A 396 5.54 12.83 -3.14
CA VAL A 396 5.97 13.87 -4.09
C VAL A 396 7.14 13.39 -4.93
N TRP A 397 6.96 13.35 -6.25
CA TRP A 397 8.02 13.09 -7.22
C TRP A 397 8.36 14.36 -7.99
N GLY A 398 9.64 14.72 -8.02
CA GLY A 398 10.15 15.90 -8.71
C GLY A 398 10.69 15.57 -10.10
N ILE A 399 10.36 16.39 -11.11
CA ILE A 399 10.96 16.29 -12.45
C ILE A 399 12.14 17.25 -12.55
N GLY A 400 13.33 16.73 -12.87
CA GLY A 400 14.55 17.53 -13.05
C GLY A 400 15.82 16.71 -12.89
N ALA A 401 16.79 17.26 -12.15
CA ALA A 401 18.13 16.66 -11.93
C ALA A 401 18.96 16.48 -13.22
N ASP A 402 18.94 17.49 -14.10
CA ASP A 402 19.62 17.46 -15.40
C ASP A 402 21.17 17.45 -15.33
N ASP A 403 21.70 17.77 -14.14
CA ASP A 403 23.12 17.75 -13.78
C ASP A 403 23.27 17.49 -12.26
N LEU A 404 24.51 17.36 -11.80
CA LEU A 404 24.82 17.05 -10.41
C LEU A 404 24.31 18.13 -9.43
N GLN A 405 24.38 19.41 -9.80
CA GLN A 405 23.92 20.49 -8.94
C GLN A 405 22.39 20.50 -8.82
N ALA A 406 21.69 20.28 -9.93
CA ALA A 406 20.25 20.14 -9.96
C ALA A 406 19.80 18.90 -9.16
N ALA A 407 20.54 17.80 -9.21
CA ALA A 407 20.31 16.60 -8.42
C ALA A 407 20.43 16.86 -6.91
N HIS A 408 21.49 17.52 -6.45
CA HIS A 408 21.57 17.94 -5.04
C HIS A 408 20.42 18.87 -4.66
N SER A 409 20.11 19.85 -5.53
CA SER A 409 19.05 20.82 -5.25
C SER A 409 17.69 20.13 -5.06
N ILE A 410 17.36 19.15 -5.91
CA ILE A 410 16.07 18.43 -5.82
C ILE A 410 16.03 17.48 -4.63
N ILE A 411 17.14 16.82 -4.27
CA ILE A 411 17.24 15.94 -3.09
C ILE A 411 16.93 16.72 -1.79
N HIS A 412 17.44 17.95 -1.66
CA HIS A 412 17.21 18.80 -0.47
C HIS A 412 15.80 19.39 -0.39
N LEU A 413 14.94 19.13 -1.38
CA LEU A 413 13.51 19.44 -1.28
C LEU A 413 12.75 18.41 -0.44
N GLY A 414 13.35 17.24 -0.17
CA GLY A 414 12.73 16.16 0.60
C GLY A 414 11.73 15.30 -0.18
N ILE A 415 11.80 15.33 -1.51
CA ILE A 415 10.94 14.52 -2.39
C ILE A 415 11.16 13.01 -2.22
N ASP A 416 10.15 12.21 -2.58
CA ASP A 416 10.18 10.75 -2.51
C ASP A 416 10.65 10.07 -3.81
N GLY A 417 10.69 10.82 -4.92
CA GLY A 417 11.11 10.30 -6.21
C GLY A 417 11.64 11.36 -7.18
N ILE A 418 12.66 11.02 -7.96
CA ILE A 418 13.27 11.88 -8.98
C ILE A 418 12.96 11.31 -10.35
N VAL A 419 12.18 12.03 -11.16
CA VAL A 419 11.93 11.73 -12.57
C VAL A 419 12.98 12.47 -13.42
N THR A 420 13.83 11.72 -14.13
CA THR A 420 14.97 12.29 -14.86
C THR A 420 15.36 11.48 -16.10
N ASP A 421 15.90 12.14 -17.12
CA ASP A 421 16.53 11.53 -18.30
C ASP A 421 18.03 11.20 -18.06
N LYS A 422 18.62 11.74 -16.99
CA LYS A 422 20.03 11.59 -16.62
C LYS A 422 20.20 11.05 -15.18
N PRO A 423 19.75 9.83 -14.89
CA PRO A 423 19.84 9.26 -13.55
C PRO A 423 21.27 9.15 -13.01
N SER A 424 22.31 9.12 -13.86
CA SER A 424 23.72 9.11 -13.41
C SER A 424 24.07 10.26 -12.46
N ALA A 425 23.58 11.48 -12.71
CA ALA A 425 23.82 12.64 -11.84
C ALA A 425 23.14 12.47 -10.47
N SER A 426 21.93 11.91 -10.45
CA SER A 426 21.21 11.60 -9.21
C SER A 426 21.86 10.47 -8.42
N ILE A 427 22.31 9.42 -9.12
CA ILE A 427 23.06 8.30 -8.53
C ILE A 427 24.35 8.81 -7.88
N GLU A 428 25.09 9.65 -8.60
CA GLU A 428 26.32 10.27 -8.10
C GLU A 428 26.01 11.11 -6.85
N ALA A 429 25.01 11.99 -6.90
CA ALA A 429 24.62 12.83 -5.78
C ALA A 429 24.25 12.01 -4.53
N LEU A 430 23.43 10.97 -4.67
CA LEU A 430 22.99 10.10 -3.56
C LEU A 430 24.16 9.42 -2.83
N GLY A 431 25.28 9.18 -3.52
CA GLY A 431 26.49 8.56 -2.95
C GLY A 431 27.40 9.51 -2.15
N GLN A 432 27.07 10.81 -2.07
CA GLN A 432 27.96 11.84 -1.50
C GLN A 432 27.66 12.21 -0.05
N TYR A 433 26.58 11.69 0.52
CA TYR A 433 26.13 12.09 1.85
C TYR A 433 26.75 11.22 2.96
N PRO A 434 26.99 11.77 4.16
CA PRO A 434 27.36 11.00 5.37
C PRO A 434 26.24 10.08 5.86
N GLU A 435 26.57 9.02 6.60
CA GLU A 435 25.60 8.08 7.22
C GLU A 435 24.55 8.81 8.06
N ASN A 436 23.31 8.32 8.09
CA ASN A 436 22.21 8.95 8.84
C ASN A 436 21.95 10.41 8.44
N THR A 437 22.11 10.75 7.15
CA THR A 437 21.75 12.08 6.64
C THR A 437 20.25 12.22 6.50
N LEU A 438 19.70 13.25 7.16
CA LEU A 438 18.35 13.75 6.96
C LEU A 438 18.41 14.93 6.01
N VAL A 439 17.57 14.89 4.97
CA VAL A 439 17.38 15.99 4.01
C VAL A 439 16.07 16.75 4.25
N GLN A 440 15.18 16.18 5.06
CA GLN A 440 13.95 16.79 5.56
C GLN A 440 13.68 16.24 6.96
N ARG A 441 13.01 17.04 7.79
CA ARG A 441 12.51 16.59 9.09
C ARG A 441 11.39 15.55 8.90
N PRO A 442 11.32 14.50 9.74
CA PRO A 442 10.18 13.59 9.74
C PRO A 442 8.83 14.29 9.99
N VAL A 443 7.75 13.80 9.36
CA VAL A 443 6.37 14.24 9.63
C VAL A 443 5.88 13.62 10.93
N VAL A 444 5.42 14.43 11.87
CA VAL A 444 5.06 13.94 13.21
C VAL A 444 3.56 13.96 13.42
N ALA A 445 2.97 12.78 13.61
CA ALA A 445 1.58 12.62 14.03
C ALA A 445 1.50 12.38 15.55
N ALA A 446 0.90 13.33 16.25
CA ALA A 446 0.73 13.30 17.70
C ALA A 446 -0.47 12.41 18.08
N HIS A 447 -0.18 11.19 18.55
CA HIS A 447 -1.16 10.16 18.88
C HIS A 447 -2.05 10.61 20.05
N ARG A 448 -3.34 10.82 19.77
CA ARG A 448 -4.35 11.34 20.72
C ARG A 448 -3.93 12.67 21.35
N GLY A 449 -3.23 13.49 20.59
CA GLY A 449 -2.42 14.62 21.08
C GLY A 449 -1.06 14.14 21.56
N VAL A 450 -0.61 14.51 22.77
CA VAL A 450 0.68 14.07 23.33
C VAL A 450 0.43 13.32 24.62
N SER A 451 -0.07 12.09 24.51
CA SER A 451 -0.53 11.29 25.64
C SER A 451 0.56 10.97 26.68
N SER A 452 1.84 11.19 26.36
CA SER A 452 2.94 11.08 27.32
C SER A 452 3.03 12.23 28.33
N ILE A 453 2.44 13.40 28.04
CA ILE A 453 2.56 14.61 28.88
C ILE A 453 1.23 15.31 29.18
N ALA A 454 0.14 14.95 28.49
CA ALA A 454 -1.20 15.47 28.72
C ALA A 454 -2.25 14.35 28.54
N PRO A 455 -3.45 14.45 29.15
CA PRO A 455 -4.47 13.41 29.05
C PRO A 455 -4.90 13.20 27.60
N GLU A 456 -4.82 11.96 27.12
CA GLU A 456 -5.18 11.60 25.74
C GLU A 456 -6.55 12.13 25.33
N ASN A 457 -6.70 12.54 24.06
CA ASN A 457 -7.99 12.92 23.49
C ASN A 457 -8.69 14.09 24.23
N THR A 458 -7.93 15.08 24.69
CA THR A 458 -8.42 16.32 25.31
C THR A 458 -7.92 17.56 24.56
N ILE A 459 -8.63 18.68 24.67
CA ILE A 459 -8.17 19.95 24.08
C ILE A 459 -6.81 20.37 24.64
N ALA A 460 -6.54 20.13 25.93
CA ALA A 460 -5.21 20.38 26.51
C ALA A 460 -4.10 19.60 25.81
N SER A 461 -4.30 18.30 25.58
CA SER A 461 -3.34 17.45 24.88
C SER A 461 -3.12 17.86 23.43
N TYR A 462 -4.17 18.27 22.73
CA TYR A 462 -4.05 18.74 21.34
C TYR A 462 -3.35 20.09 21.23
N ARG A 463 -3.65 21.05 22.13
CA ARG A 463 -2.91 22.32 22.19
C ARG A 463 -1.43 22.06 22.43
N LYS A 464 -1.11 21.15 23.34
CA LYS A 464 0.28 20.77 23.62
C LYS A 464 0.97 20.15 22.40
N ALA A 465 0.28 19.30 21.64
CA ALA A 465 0.80 18.74 20.39
C ALA A 465 1.14 19.83 19.38
N TYR A 466 0.23 20.78 19.20
CA TYR A 466 0.43 21.92 18.30
C TYR A 466 1.61 22.80 18.73
N GLU A 467 1.71 23.12 20.02
CA GLU A 467 2.83 23.88 20.60
C GLU A 467 4.18 23.18 20.39
N LEU A 468 4.23 21.86 20.50
CA LEU A 468 5.45 21.06 20.28
C LEU A 468 5.82 20.89 18.80
N GLY A 469 5.00 21.40 17.88
CA GLY A 469 5.27 21.35 16.45
C GLY A 469 4.80 20.08 15.76
N ALA A 470 3.78 19.39 16.27
CA ALA A 470 3.17 18.27 15.57
C ALA A 470 2.65 18.69 14.20
N ASP A 471 2.94 17.92 13.16
CA ASP A 471 2.48 18.17 11.79
C ASP A 471 1.05 17.65 11.59
N MET A 472 0.73 16.57 12.30
CA MET A 472 -0.60 16.01 12.40
C MET A 472 -1.00 15.82 13.86
N ILE A 473 -2.27 15.99 14.19
CA ILE A 473 -2.84 15.66 15.50
C ILE A 473 -3.87 14.55 15.29
N GLU A 474 -3.65 13.43 15.97
CA GLU A 474 -4.47 12.25 15.83
C GLU A 474 -5.57 12.19 16.90
N THR A 475 -6.75 11.68 16.54
CA THR A 475 -7.92 11.58 17.42
C THR A 475 -8.80 10.38 17.09
N ASP A 476 -9.57 9.93 18.07
CA ASP A 476 -10.52 8.82 17.95
C ASP A 476 -11.98 9.27 18.04
N VAL A 477 -12.80 9.05 17.01
CA VAL A 477 -14.21 9.52 16.98
C VAL A 477 -15.20 8.39 17.24
N GLN A 478 -16.12 8.63 18.17
CA GLN A 478 -17.25 7.78 18.53
C GLN A 478 -18.56 8.58 18.60
N ARG A 479 -19.67 7.89 18.88
CA ARG A 479 -21.01 8.49 18.98
C ARG A 479 -21.68 8.16 20.31
N THR A 480 -22.26 9.18 20.94
CA THR A 480 -23.04 9.09 22.17
C THR A 480 -24.43 8.49 21.93
N LYS A 481 -25.15 8.17 23.01
CA LYS A 481 -26.55 7.67 22.96
C LYS A 481 -27.51 8.62 22.23
N ASP A 482 -27.33 9.92 22.41
CA ASP A 482 -28.11 10.99 21.79
C ASP A 482 -27.55 11.45 20.43
N GLY A 483 -26.66 10.66 19.83
CA GLY A 483 -26.21 10.82 18.45
C GLY A 483 -25.18 11.92 18.23
N LYS A 484 -24.48 12.39 19.26
CA LYS A 484 -23.42 13.40 19.16
C LYS A 484 -22.06 12.74 18.95
N LEU A 485 -21.22 13.33 18.10
CA LEU A 485 -19.85 12.86 17.92
C LEU A 485 -18.97 13.35 19.08
N VAL A 486 -18.25 12.42 19.69
CA VAL A 486 -17.31 12.68 20.78
C VAL A 486 -15.99 12.02 20.49
N ILE A 487 -14.96 12.56 21.13
CA ILE A 487 -13.59 12.12 20.97
C ILE A 487 -13.20 11.21 22.13
N MET A 488 -12.97 9.93 21.84
CA MET A 488 -12.58 8.93 22.84
C MET A 488 -12.06 7.65 22.18
N HIS A 489 -10.93 7.14 22.66
CA HIS A 489 -10.32 5.92 22.14
C HIS A 489 -11.14 4.65 22.45
N ASP A 490 -11.46 4.46 23.73
CA ASP A 490 -12.10 3.25 24.24
C ASP A 490 -13.61 3.30 24.05
N TYR A 491 -14.26 2.16 23.85
CA TYR A 491 -15.74 2.10 23.80
C TYR A 491 -16.40 2.41 25.15
N THR A 492 -15.62 2.49 26.23
CA THR A 492 -16.07 2.86 27.58
C THR A 492 -15.33 4.10 28.09
N VAL A 493 -15.97 4.86 28.98
CA VAL A 493 -15.37 6.06 29.59
C VAL A 493 -14.43 5.72 30.76
N ASP A 494 -14.38 4.45 31.16
CA ASP A 494 -13.81 3.98 32.42
C ASP A 494 -12.30 4.25 32.56
N ARG A 495 -11.51 4.08 31.50
CA ARG A 495 -10.05 4.19 31.62
C ARG A 495 -9.59 5.64 31.78
N THR A 496 -10.15 6.55 31.00
CA THR A 496 -9.65 7.93 30.85
C THR A 496 -10.48 8.97 31.59
N THR A 497 -11.61 8.59 32.20
CA THR A 497 -12.44 9.53 32.96
C THR A 497 -12.77 9.03 34.36
N ASN A 498 -13.35 9.88 35.21
CA ASN A 498 -13.89 9.47 36.51
C ASN A 498 -15.26 8.74 36.46
N GLY A 499 -15.80 8.49 35.26
CA GLY A 499 -17.08 7.79 35.06
C GLY A 499 -16.94 6.29 34.81
N LYS A 500 -18.07 5.65 34.51
CA LYS A 500 -18.15 4.26 34.02
C LYS A 500 -19.25 4.10 32.97
N GLY A 501 -19.09 3.13 32.07
CA GLY A 501 -20.09 2.73 31.08
C GLY A 501 -19.64 2.96 29.64
N TYR A 502 -20.42 2.42 28.69
CA TYR A 502 -20.13 2.56 27.27
C TYR A 502 -20.50 3.96 26.77
N VAL A 503 -19.67 4.51 25.87
CA VAL A 503 -19.90 5.81 25.23
C VAL A 503 -21.28 5.85 24.56
N LYS A 504 -21.63 4.77 23.83
CA LYS A 504 -22.92 4.62 23.15
C LYS A 504 -24.15 4.58 24.08
N ASP A 505 -23.96 4.35 25.37
CA ASP A 505 -25.05 4.24 26.35
C ASP A 505 -25.23 5.54 27.17
N LEU A 506 -24.34 6.51 27.01
CA LEU A 506 -24.35 7.80 27.69
C LEU A 506 -24.71 8.94 26.73
N THR A 507 -25.47 9.91 27.20
CA THR A 507 -25.72 11.17 26.48
C THR A 507 -24.49 12.07 26.48
N LEU A 508 -24.44 13.04 25.57
CA LEU A 508 -23.37 14.04 25.57
C LEU A 508 -23.28 14.78 26.91
N GLU A 509 -24.41 15.17 27.50
CA GLU A 509 -24.45 15.84 28.80
C GLU A 509 -23.78 15.00 29.90
N GLN A 510 -24.10 13.69 29.96
CA GLN A 510 -23.50 12.77 30.92
C GLN A 510 -21.99 12.64 30.70
N ILE A 511 -21.54 12.47 29.45
CA ILE A 511 -20.11 12.38 29.12
C ILE A 511 -19.37 13.69 29.45
N ARG A 512 -19.96 14.84 29.15
CA ARG A 512 -19.39 16.16 29.47
C ARG A 512 -19.33 16.46 30.97
N SER A 513 -20.15 15.80 31.78
CA SER A 513 -20.08 15.94 33.24
C SER A 513 -18.83 15.28 33.82
N LEU A 514 -18.24 14.30 33.12
CA LEU A 514 -17.05 13.58 33.56
C LEU A 514 -15.79 14.47 33.51
N ASP A 515 -14.77 14.02 34.22
CA ASP A 515 -13.43 14.62 34.24
C ASP A 515 -12.47 13.67 33.51
N ALA A 516 -11.96 14.13 32.36
CA ALA A 516 -11.08 13.39 31.47
C ALA A 516 -9.58 13.62 31.76
N GLY A 517 -9.23 14.48 32.73
CA GLY A 517 -7.85 14.78 33.08
C GLY A 517 -7.42 14.31 34.46
N ILE A 518 -8.35 14.15 35.40
CA ILE A 518 -8.05 13.80 36.80
C ILE A 518 -7.30 12.47 36.97
N LYS A 519 -7.49 11.52 36.05
CA LYS A 519 -6.78 10.23 36.05
C LYS A 519 -5.35 10.32 35.50
N PHE A 520 -5.05 11.35 34.72
CA PHE A 520 -3.72 11.59 34.20
C PHE A 520 -2.84 12.30 35.25
N SER A 521 -3.31 13.45 35.74
CA SER A 521 -2.65 14.22 36.80
C SER A 521 -3.63 15.22 37.42
N PRO A 522 -3.49 15.58 38.72
CA PRO A 522 -4.27 16.64 39.35
C PRO A 522 -4.23 18.00 38.62
N GLU A 523 -3.16 18.28 37.86
CA GLU A 523 -3.00 19.50 37.07
C GLU A 523 -4.07 19.64 35.98
N PHE A 524 -4.50 18.53 35.39
CA PHE A 524 -5.51 18.50 34.33
C PHE A 524 -6.93 18.28 34.86
N LYS A 525 -7.14 18.43 36.17
CA LYS A 525 -8.46 18.30 36.76
C LYS A 525 -9.44 19.28 36.10
N GLY A 526 -10.59 18.76 35.69
CA GLY A 526 -11.65 19.53 35.04
C GLY A 526 -11.62 19.47 33.51
N GLU A 527 -10.57 18.90 32.91
CA GLU A 527 -10.55 18.60 31.47
C GLU A 527 -11.76 17.73 31.10
N LYS A 528 -12.25 17.95 29.89
CA LYS A 528 -13.51 17.37 29.42
C LYS A 528 -13.30 16.54 28.15
N VAL A 529 -14.15 15.54 27.97
CA VAL A 529 -14.23 14.78 26.72
C VAL A 529 -14.71 15.70 25.59
N PRO A 530 -13.89 16.03 24.58
CA PRO A 530 -14.29 16.94 23.51
C PRO A 530 -15.37 16.34 22.61
N THR A 531 -16.21 17.19 22.04
CA THR A 531 -16.97 16.85 20.84
C THR A 531 -16.07 16.92 19.61
N PHE A 532 -16.43 16.23 18.53
CA PHE A 532 -15.65 16.30 17.29
C PHE A 532 -15.63 17.70 16.69
N ILE A 533 -16.77 18.40 16.66
CA ILE A 533 -16.83 19.79 16.20
C ILE A 533 -16.02 20.78 17.05
N GLU A 534 -15.90 20.59 18.38
CA GLU A 534 -15.01 21.39 19.23
C GLU A 534 -13.55 21.23 18.81
N TYR A 535 -13.13 20.00 18.53
CA TYR A 535 -11.78 19.70 18.06
C TYR A 535 -11.49 20.31 16.68
N LEU A 536 -12.41 20.18 15.71
CA LEU A 536 -12.27 20.82 14.41
C LEU A 536 -12.12 22.35 14.54
N ASN A 537 -12.96 22.97 15.35
CA ASN A 537 -12.94 24.42 15.56
C ASN A 537 -11.67 24.90 16.27
N GLU A 538 -11.10 24.11 17.19
CA GLU A 538 -9.85 24.45 17.88
C GLU A 538 -8.67 24.61 16.89
N PHE A 539 -8.68 23.88 15.77
CA PHE A 539 -7.60 23.89 14.78
C PHE A 539 -7.94 24.59 13.46
N LYS A 540 -9.13 25.15 13.34
CA LYS A 540 -9.53 25.90 12.15
C LYS A 540 -8.60 27.09 11.90
N GLY A 541 -8.04 27.16 10.69
CA GLY A 541 -7.09 28.21 10.30
C GLY A 541 -5.67 28.06 10.86
N LYS A 542 -5.39 26.99 11.61
CA LYS A 542 -4.04 26.64 12.04
C LYS A 542 -3.38 25.71 11.01
N ASP A 543 -2.07 25.83 10.88
CA ASP A 543 -1.27 25.02 9.96
C ASP A 543 -1.00 23.62 10.53
N VAL A 544 -2.02 22.78 10.64
CA VAL A 544 -1.92 21.39 11.12
C VAL A 544 -2.94 20.53 10.41
N VAL A 545 -2.63 19.25 10.23
CA VAL A 545 -3.57 18.26 9.69
C VAL A 545 -4.16 17.45 10.84
N LEU A 546 -5.46 17.17 10.79
CA LEU A 546 -6.12 16.34 11.78
C LEU A 546 -6.22 14.92 11.22
N LEU A 547 -5.56 13.98 11.88
CA LEU A 547 -5.62 12.55 11.57
C LEU A 547 -6.77 11.93 12.38
N VAL A 548 -7.89 11.68 11.74
CA VAL A 548 -9.14 11.33 12.42
C VAL A 548 -9.42 9.83 12.26
N GLU A 549 -9.32 9.07 13.34
CA GLU A 549 -9.73 7.67 13.36
C GLU A 549 -11.25 7.52 13.58
N ILE A 550 -11.94 6.85 12.66
CA ILE A 550 -13.33 6.46 12.83
C ILE A 550 -13.38 5.11 13.56
N LYS A 551 -13.96 5.10 14.78
CA LYS A 551 -14.08 3.90 15.63
C LYS A 551 -15.46 3.25 15.58
N ALA A 552 -16.52 4.03 15.55
CA ALA A 552 -17.88 3.52 15.64
C ALA A 552 -18.52 3.34 14.25
N ASP A 553 -19.28 2.27 14.08
CA ASP A 553 -20.00 2.02 12.82
C ASP A 553 -21.13 3.03 12.58
N GLY A 554 -21.32 3.40 11.31
CA GLY A 554 -22.46 4.21 10.87
C GLY A 554 -22.38 5.67 11.30
N ILE A 555 -21.16 6.21 11.46
CA ILE A 555 -20.91 7.63 11.78
C ILE A 555 -20.22 8.38 10.64
N GLU A 556 -19.76 7.69 9.59
CA GLU A 556 -18.91 8.26 8.53
C GLU A 556 -19.55 9.47 7.86
N LYS A 557 -20.87 9.41 7.62
CA LYS A 557 -21.63 10.53 7.06
C LYS A 557 -21.63 11.75 7.98
N GLN A 558 -21.88 11.54 9.28
CA GLN A 558 -21.91 12.62 10.26
C GLN A 558 -20.52 13.24 10.45
N VAL A 559 -19.47 12.42 10.47
CA VAL A 559 -18.07 12.87 10.51
C VAL A 559 -17.78 13.77 9.31
N MET A 560 -18.15 13.33 8.10
CA MET A 560 -17.94 14.12 6.89
C MET A 560 -18.72 15.44 6.90
N GLU A 561 -19.99 15.40 7.31
CA GLU A 561 -20.82 16.60 7.45
C GLU A 561 -20.20 17.62 8.42
N GLU A 562 -19.69 17.19 9.58
CA GLU A 562 -19.02 18.09 10.53
C GLU A 562 -17.70 18.67 9.98
N ILE A 563 -16.91 17.88 9.23
CA ILE A 563 -15.69 18.36 8.54
C ILE A 563 -16.02 19.44 7.49
N GLU A 564 -17.04 19.19 6.68
CA GLU A 564 -17.49 20.12 5.63
C GLU A 564 -18.06 21.40 6.23
N GLN A 565 -18.90 21.29 7.27
CA GLN A 565 -19.44 22.45 8.00
C GLN A 565 -18.33 23.27 8.66
N ALA A 566 -17.28 22.63 9.18
CA ALA A 566 -16.12 23.32 9.73
C ALA A 566 -15.24 23.96 8.63
N GLY A 567 -15.38 23.56 7.36
CA GLY A 567 -14.53 24.00 6.25
C GLY A 567 -13.12 23.43 6.33
N MET A 568 -12.99 22.19 6.84
CA MET A 568 -11.70 21.55 7.18
C MET A 568 -11.31 20.41 6.23
N VAL A 569 -12.01 20.25 5.09
CA VAL A 569 -11.76 19.16 4.11
C VAL A 569 -10.28 19.07 3.71
N ASP A 570 -9.62 20.20 3.47
CA ASP A 570 -8.19 20.27 3.09
C ASP A 570 -7.22 20.00 4.25
N ASN A 571 -7.71 19.86 5.49
CA ASN A 571 -6.93 19.75 6.71
C ASN A 571 -7.24 18.48 7.50
N VAL A 572 -7.95 17.52 6.91
CA VAL A 572 -8.30 16.25 7.56
C VAL A 572 -7.83 15.07 6.71
N VAL A 573 -7.26 14.07 7.38
CA VAL A 573 -7.02 12.73 6.83
C VAL A 573 -7.77 11.74 7.71
N ILE A 574 -8.56 10.87 7.11
CA ILE A 574 -9.34 9.86 7.84
C ILE A 574 -8.57 8.55 7.92
N GLN A 575 -8.60 7.88 9.06
CA GLN A 575 -8.05 6.52 9.18
C GLN A 575 -8.99 5.57 9.91
N SER A 576 -8.76 4.26 9.73
CA SER A 576 -9.49 3.22 10.46
C SER A 576 -8.87 1.84 10.27
N PHE A 577 -9.08 0.95 11.26
CA PHE A 577 -8.88 -0.50 11.10
C PHE A 577 -9.98 -1.16 10.27
N ASN A 578 -11.12 -0.50 10.10
CA ASN A 578 -12.23 -1.02 9.33
C ASN A 578 -12.17 -0.50 7.88
N ALA A 579 -11.87 -1.41 6.96
CA ALA A 579 -11.82 -1.10 5.52
C ALA A 579 -13.13 -0.51 4.98
N ASN A 580 -14.28 -0.83 5.58
CA ASN A 580 -15.55 -0.24 5.17
C ASN A 580 -15.65 1.25 5.55
N HIS A 581 -15.08 1.69 6.68
CA HIS A 581 -15.03 3.12 7.01
C HIS A 581 -14.22 3.89 5.98
N ILE A 582 -13.11 3.31 5.51
CA ILE A 582 -12.28 3.89 4.44
C ILE A 582 -13.10 4.03 3.16
N ARG A 583 -13.72 2.93 2.68
CA ARG A 583 -14.53 2.94 1.45
C ARG A 583 -15.74 3.87 1.53
N ASN A 584 -16.42 3.91 2.68
CA ASN A 584 -17.55 4.79 2.91
C ASN A 584 -17.12 6.26 2.89
N THR A 585 -16.01 6.60 3.56
CA THR A 585 -15.42 7.94 3.54
C THR A 585 -15.09 8.38 2.11
N ARG A 586 -14.39 7.52 1.35
CA ARG A 586 -14.05 7.76 -0.07
C ARG A 586 -15.29 7.99 -0.93
N SER A 587 -16.38 7.26 -0.66
CA SER A 587 -17.65 7.37 -1.39
C SER A 587 -18.41 8.64 -1.04
N LEU A 588 -18.32 9.09 0.21
CA LEU A 588 -18.96 10.32 0.69
C LEU A 588 -18.25 11.56 0.18
N ASN A 589 -16.92 11.62 0.33
CA ASN A 589 -16.10 12.72 -0.16
C ASN A 589 -14.71 12.24 -0.58
N PRO A 590 -14.45 12.09 -1.89
CA PRO A 590 -13.17 11.63 -2.39
C PRO A 590 -12.05 12.69 -2.36
N GLU A 591 -12.26 13.90 -1.82
CA GLU A 591 -11.20 14.90 -1.61
C GLU A 591 -10.39 14.64 -0.34
N VAL A 592 -10.98 13.94 0.63
CA VAL A 592 -10.35 13.63 1.92
C VAL A 592 -9.40 12.45 1.75
N GLY A 593 -8.16 12.64 2.21
CA GLY A 593 -7.14 11.58 2.22
C GLY A 593 -7.50 10.48 3.22
N THR A 594 -7.08 9.25 2.96
CA THR A 594 -7.41 8.10 3.82
C THR A 594 -6.21 7.21 4.13
N GLY A 595 -6.18 6.62 5.33
CA GLY A 595 -5.19 5.63 5.75
C GLY A 595 -5.82 4.39 6.39
N TYR A 596 -5.34 3.20 6.04
CA TYR A 596 -5.80 1.94 6.61
C TYR A 596 -4.86 1.48 7.73
N LEU A 597 -5.40 1.31 8.94
CA LEU A 597 -4.68 0.83 10.11
C LEU A 597 -4.67 -0.69 10.15
N TYR A 598 -3.53 -1.31 10.46
CA TYR A 598 -3.45 -2.76 10.61
C TYR A 598 -2.30 -3.22 11.50
N SER A 599 -2.41 -4.48 11.91
CA SER A 599 -1.34 -5.23 12.57
C SER A 599 -1.22 -6.61 11.94
N SER A 600 0.01 -7.08 11.76
CA SER A 600 0.32 -8.37 11.15
C SER A 600 1.70 -8.87 11.57
N GLY A 601 1.87 -10.19 11.67
CA GLY A 601 3.19 -10.78 11.90
C GLY A 601 4.15 -10.52 10.73
N VAL A 602 5.44 -10.38 11.03
CA VAL A 602 6.51 -10.26 10.03
C VAL A 602 6.98 -11.65 9.60
N PRO A 603 6.90 -12.00 8.30
CA PRO A 603 7.43 -13.25 7.80
C PRO A 603 8.95 -13.39 8.03
N SER A 604 9.40 -14.62 8.29
CA SER A 604 10.80 -14.91 8.62
C SER A 604 11.76 -14.82 7.43
N THR A 605 11.30 -15.10 6.21
CA THR A 605 12.12 -15.07 4.99
C THR A 605 11.90 -13.80 4.18
N VAL A 606 12.93 -13.34 3.47
CA VAL A 606 12.86 -12.17 2.58
C VAL A 606 11.76 -12.34 1.53
N GLU A 607 11.70 -13.51 0.89
CA GLU A 607 10.69 -13.81 -0.15
C GLU A 607 9.25 -13.66 0.38
N SER A 608 8.96 -14.22 1.55
CA SER A 608 7.63 -14.10 2.16
C SER A 608 7.35 -12.67 2.64
N ARG A 609 8.37 -11.90 3.05
CA ARG A 609 8.22 -10.47 3.36
C ARG A 609 7.87 -9.66 2.11
N LEU A 610 8.50 -9.93 0.97
CA LEU A 610 8.19 -9.28 -0.31
C LEU A 610 6.80 -9.66 -0.82
N LYS A 611 6.42 -10.94 -0.74
CA LYS A 611 5.04 -11.41 -1.01
C LYS A 611 4.04 -10.59 -0.20
N LYS A 612 4.28 -10.46 1.12
CA LYS A 612 3.40 -9.71 2.01
C LYS A 612 3.37 -8.22 1.66
N ALA A 613 4.52 -7.61 1.37
CA ALA A 613 4.59 -6.22 0.97
C ALA A 613 3.79 -5.93 -0.30
N GLN A 614 3.90 -6.79 -1.33
CA GLN A 614 3.11 -6.67 -2.55
C GLN A 614 1.61 -6.84 -2.28
N GLN A 615 1.22 -7.84 -1.49
CA GLN A 615 -0.19 -8.05 -1.11
C GLN A 615 -0.76 -6.82 -0.39
N MET A 616 -0.03 -6.28 0.59
CA MET A 616 -0.47 -5.11 1.36
C MET A 616 -0.55 -3.88 0.45
N MET A 617 0.42 -3.68 -0.44
CA MET A 617 0.43 -2.58 -1.40
C MET A 617 -0.80 -2.64 -2.32
N GLN A 618 -1.10 -3.82 -2.86
CA GLN A 618 -2.31 -4.04 -3.67
C GLN A 618 -3.59 -3.77 -2.88
N TYR A 619 -3.63 -4.16 -1.60
CA TYR A 619 -4.76 -3.91 -0.72
C TYR A 619 -4.97 -2.41 -0.49
N GLY A 620 -3.93 -1.67 -0.10
CA GLY A 620 -3.97 -0.21 0.07
C GLY A 620 -4.33 0.50 -1.23
N ALA A 621 -3.74 0.07 -2.35
CA ALA A 621 -4.06 0.60 -3.68
C ALA A 621 -5.55 0.40 -3.97
N SER A 622 -6.11 -0.79 -3.75
CA SER A 622 -7.53 -1.10 -4.06
C SER A 622 -8.54 -0.17 -3.40
N MET A 623 -8.19 0.42 -2.25
CA MET A 623 -9.03 1.35 -1.49
C MET A 623 -8.58 2.82 -1.60
N ASN A 624 -7.47 3.08 -2.29
CA ASN A 624 -6.77 4.37 -2.32
C ASN A 624 -6.47 4.92 -0.91
N ALA A 625 -5.82 4.11 -0.09
CA ALA A 625 -5.43 4.48 1.27
C ALA A 625 -3.95 4.20 1.54
N THR A 626 -3.31 5.05 2.34
CA THR A 626 -1.99 4.75 2.90
C THR A 626 -2.07 3.55 3.84
N LEU A 627 -0.93 2.92 4.13
CA LEU A 627 -0.86 1.74 4.98
C LEU A 627 -0.18 2.08 6.30
N ASN A 628 -0.99 2.20 7.35
CA ASN A 628 -0.56 2.64 8.66
C ASN A 628 -0.46 1.42 9.60
N ALA A 629 0.63 0.67 9.46
CA ALA A 629 0.92 -0.51 10.29
C ALA A 629 1.30 -0.15 11.74
N ASP A 630 1.08 -1.06 12.68
CA ASP A 630 1.82 -1.02 13.94
C ASP A 630 3.33 -1.24 13.67
N TYR A 631 4.22 -0.65 14.48
CA TYR A 631 5.65 -0.68 14.22
C TYR A 631 6.26 -2.08 14.35
N GLY A 632 5.61 -3.00 15.07
CA GLY A 632 6.01 -4.41 15.15
C GLY A 632 5.70 -5.21 13.89
N SER A 633 4.85 -4.67 13.00
CA SER A 633 4.58 -5.22 11.67
C SER A 633 5.62 -4.82 10.62
N LEU A 634 6.56 -3.93 10.96
CA LEU A 634 7.51 -3.35 10.00
C LEU A 634 8.75 -4.20 9.81
N ASN A 635 9.33 -4.07 8.62
CA ASN A 635 10.64 -4.60 8.26
C ASN A 635 11.24 -3.73 7.14
N PRO A 636 12.58 -3.71 6.98
CA PRO A 636 13.22 -2.86 5.97
C PRO A 636 12.81 -3.17 4.53
N GLU A 637 12.47 -4.42 4.20
CA GLU A 637 11.98 -4.76 2.86
C GLU A 637 10.62 -4.13 2.59
N PHE A 638 9.68 -4.16 3.55
CA PHE A 638 8.36 -3.55 3.42
C PHE A 638 8.45 -2.04 3.23
N ILE A 639 9.24 -1.35 4.06
CA ILE A 639 9.39 0.12 4.00
C ILE A 639 9.92 0.56 2.62
N ARG A 640 11.01 -0.07 2.16
CA ARG A 640 11.59 0.20 0.84
C ARG A 640 10.63 -0.15 -0.29
N PHE A 641 9.93 -1.29 -0.19
CA PHE A 641 8.97 -1.73 -1.20
C PHE A 641 7.85 -0.71 -1.41
N MET A 642 7.34 -0.13 -0.33
CA MET A 642 6.31 0.91 -0.39
C MET A 642 6.84 2.24 -0.91
N ARG A 643 8.00 2.70 -0.39
CA ARG A 643 8.61 3.96 -0.83
C ARG A 643 8.86 4.01 -2.33
N GLN A 644 9.44 2.95 -2.89
CA GLN A 644 9.74 2.87 -4.33
C GLN A 644 8.48 2.88 -5.22
N ARG A 645 7.30 2.72 -4.64
CA ARG A 645 5.99 2.72 -5.31
C ARG A 645 5.17 3.97 -5.00
N GLY A 646 5.74 4.96 -4.32
CA GLY A 646 5.04 6.20 -3.96
C GLY A 646 4.00 6.02 -2.85
N PHE A 647 4.07 4.93 -2.08
CA PHE A 647 3.25 4.78 -0.86
C PHE A 647 3.95 5.48 0.31
N LEU A 648 3.37 6.59 0.75
CA LEU A 648 3.71 7.23 2.00
C LEU A 648 3.06 6.43 3.15
N ASN A 649 3.82 6.14 4.20
CA ASN A 649 3.31 5.35 5.33
C ASN A 649 3.57 6.06 6.66
N MET A 650 2.52 6.17 7.48
CA MET A 650 2.54 6.73 8.83
C MET A 650 2.24 5.61 9.82
N HIS A 651 3.27 5.08 10.47
CA HIS A 651 3.18 3.88 11.31
C HIS A 651 3.02 4.21 12.80
N TRP A 652 2.34 3.35 13.54
CA TRP A 652 1.93 3.61 14.93
C TRP A 652 2.31 2.45 15.89
N THR A 653 2.10 2.55 17.19
CA THR A 653 2.47 3.77 17.91
C THR A 653 3.91 3.58 18.37
N PHE A 654 4.83 4.43 17.91
CA PHE A 654 6.19 4.39 18.41
C PHE A 654 6.22 4.93 19.85
N ARG A 655 6.58 4.07 20.80
CA ARG A 655 6.73 4.39 22.24
C ARG A 655 8.12 4.12 22.79
N ASN A 656 9.06 3.78 21.90
CA ASN A 656 10.48 3.69 22.22
C ASN A 656 11.29 4.34 21.09
N GLU A 657 12.34 5.06 21.45
CA GLU A 657 13.24 5.75 20.53
C GLU A 657 13.96 4.78 19.59
N ASP A 658 14.42 3.63 20.08
CA ASP A 658 15.24 2.68 19.31
C ASP A 658 14.49 2.11 18.09
N PRO A 659 13.26 1.54 18.23
CA PRO A 659 12.48 1.09 17.07
C PRO A 659 12.15 2.22 16.10
N PHE A 660 11.92 3.44 16.60
CA PHE A 660 11.64 4.58 15.73
C PHE A 660 12.89 4.99 14.94
N GLY A 661 14.05 5.06 15.58
CA GLY A 661 15.33 5.31 14.91
C GLY A 661 15.65 4.27 13.85
N GLN A 662 15.39 2.98 14.11
CA GLN A 662 15.56 1.90 13.12
C GLN A 662 14.58 2.03 11.93
N ALA A 663 13.32 2.41 12.20
CA ALA A 663 12.34 2.63 11.14
C ALA A 663 12.71 3.85 10.28
N LEU A 664 13.20 4.93 10.89
CA LEU A 664 13.73 6.08 10.16
C LEU A 664 14.86 5.64 9.25
N GLU A 665 15.90 4.96 9.76
CA GLU A 665 17.02 4.44 8.96
C GLU A 665 16.57 3.58 7.76
N ALA A 666 15.44 2.87 7.90
CA ALA A 666 14.86 2.08 6.82
C ALA A 666 14.04 2.91 5.80
N GLY A 667 13.75 4.18 6.09
CA GLY A 667 13.11 5.13 5.19
C GLY A 667 11.66 5.47 5.48
N VAL A 668 11.18 5.38 6.72
CA VAL A 668 9.83 5.91 7.05
C VAL A 668 9.84 7.44 7.05
N VAL A 669 8.73 8.04 6.60
CA VAL A 669 8.57 9.52 6.54
C VAL A 669 8.34 10.13 7.91
N GLY A 670 7.78 9.37 8.85
CA GLY A 670 7.68 9.77 10.25
C GLY A 670 6.71 8.91 11.08
N PRO A 671 6.57 9.22 12.37
CA PRO A 671 5.83 8.37 13.30
C PRO A 671 4.42 8.90 13.59
N ILE A 672 3.53 7.98 13.96
CA ILE A 672 2.44 8.24 14.91
C ILE A 672 2.98 7.87 16.30
N THR A 673 3.06 8.84 17.21
CA THR A 673 3.72 8.67 18.51
C THR A 673 3.04 9.44 19.65
N ASP A 674 3.14 8.90 20.86
CA ASP A 674 2.77 9.57 22.10
C ASP A 674 3.80 10.63 22.54
N TYR A 675 4.98 10.66 21.90
CA TYR A 675 6.16 11.41 22.32
C TYR A 675 6.60 12.42 21.25
N THR A 676 5.71 13.33 20.85
CA THR A 676 6.02 14.42 19.90
C THR A 676 7.31 15.18 20.24
N GLN A 677 7.57 15.34 21.55
CA GLN A 677 8.76 16.01 22.08
C GLN A 677 10.09 15.41 21.63
N TRP A 678 10.15 14.14 21.21
CA TRP A 678 11.38 13.52 20.70
C TRP A 678 11.94 14.21 19.45
N LEU A 679 11.08 14.93 18.73
CA LEU A 679 11.43 15.58 17.48
C LEU A 679 11.37 17.11 17.58
N THR A 680 10.97 17.68 18.72
CA THR A 680 10.78 19.13 18.89
C THR A 680 12.08 19.92 18.71
N ASP A 681 13.20 19.41 19.22
CA ASP A 681 14.49 20.10 19.13
C ASP A 681 15.32 19.67 17.90
N ALA A 682 14.77 18.78 17.05
CA ALA A 682 15.46 18.32 15.86
C ALA A 682 15.55 19.45 14.82
N PRO A 683 16.76 19.81 14.34
CA PRO A 683 16.92 20.85 13.33
C PRO A 683 16.25 20.41 12.02
N ILE A 684 15.62 21.35 11.33
CA ILE A 684 14.72 21.08 10.20
C ILE A 684 15.48 21.10 8.88
N ARG A 685 16.22 22.18 8.64
CA ARG A 685 17.04 22.40 7.45
C ARG A 685 18.14 23.43 7.72
N LEU A 686 19.23 23.33 6.96
CA LEU A 686 20.30 24.31 6.95
C LEU A 686 20.11 25.28 5.79
N GLU A 687 20.32 26.57 6.05
CA GLU A 687 20.38 27.60 5.03
C GLU A 687 21.78 28.15 4.89
N ILE A 688 22.26 28.17 3.65
CA ILE A 688 23.54 28.77 3.28
C ILE A 688 23.28 30.13 2.63
N PRO A 689 23.77 31.23 3.23
CA PRO A 689 23.56 32.57 2.70
C PRO A 689 24.18 32.76 1.31
N ASN A 690 25.36 32.18 1.08
CA ASN A 690 26.10 32.28 -0.18
C ASN A 690 26.35 30.87 -0.73
N LYS A 691 25.57 30.48 -1.75
CA LYS A 691 25.74 29.20 -2.45
C LYS A 691 26.92 29.17 -3.42
N LYS A 692 27.58 30.32 -3.63
CA LYS A 692 28.76 30.47 -4.50
C LYS A 692 29.87 31.20 -3.79
N VAL A 693 31.08 30.66 -3.86
CA VAL A 693 32.28 31.24 -3.24
C VAL A 693 33.41 31.25 -4.26
N ASN A 694 33.98 32.43 -4.50
CA ASN A 694 35.13 32.58 -5.40
C ASN A 694 36.39 32.80 -4.58
N LEU A 695 37.42 31.98 -4.79
CA LEU A 695 38.71 32.06 -4.12
C LEU A 695 39.85 32.11 -5.13
N LYS A 696 40.98 32.68 -4.70
CA LYS A 696 42.27 32.50 -5.37
C LYS A 696 43.08 31.44 -4.64
N VAL A 697 43.98 30.75 -5.34
CA VAL A 697 44.89 29.77 -4.71
C VAL A 697 45.60 30.40 -3.50
N GLY A 698 45.60 29.68 -2.38
CA GLY A 698 46.16 30.13 -1.11
C GLY A 698 45.26 31.03 -0.25
N LYS A 699 44.09 31.45 -0.75
CA LYS A 699 43.10 32.20 0.05
C LYS A 699 42.11 31.27 0.74
N SER A 700 41.50 31.78 1.79
CA SER A 700 40.50 31.06 2.58
C SER A 700 39.21 31.86 2.73
N ALA A 701 38.10 31.13 2.87
CA ALA A 701 36.80 31.69 3.24
C ALA A 701 36.19 30.86 4.37
N THR A 702 35.65 31.54 5.38
CA THR A 702 34.87 30.92 6.44
C THR A 702 33.40 30.93 6.04
N ILE A 703 32.75 29.77 6.11
CA ILE A 703 31.33 29.63 5.81
C ILE A 703 30.55 29.71 7.11
N GLN A 704 29.56 30.60 7.12
CA GLN A 704 28.57 30.70 8.20
C GLN A 704 27.25 30.11 7.70
N VAL A 705 26.69 29.19 8.47
CA VAL A 705 25.46 28.47 8.12
C VAL A 705 24.43 28.74 9.21
N LYS A 706 23.19 28.98 8.81
CA LYS A 706 22.05 29.16 9.72
C LYS A 706 21.22 27.88 9.74
N SER A 707 20.69 27.51 10.90
CA SER A 707 19.74 26.42 11.05
C SER A 707 18.33 26.96 11.28
N PHE A 708 17.34 26.27 10.72
CA PHE A 708 15.95 26.42 11.10
C PHE A 708 15.66 25.42 12.21
N VAL A 709 15.40 25.94 13.41
CA VAL A 709 15.18 25.11 14.60
C VAL A 709 13.69 24.89 14.84
N ASN A 710 12.84 25.88 14.52
CA ASN A 710 11.39 25.75 14.62
C ASN A 710 10.70 26.45 13.44
N TYR A 711 10.06 25.68 12.55
CA TYR A 711 9.41 26.24 11.36
C TYR A 711 8.13 27.00 11.70
N ARG A 712 7.40 26.59 12.74
CA ARG A 712 6.14 27.24 13.16
C ARG A 712 6.41 28.64 13.71
N GLU A 713 7.51 28.80 14.43
CA GLU A 713 7.98 30.10 14.94
C GLU A 713 8.85 30.86 13.93
N ALA A 714 9.13 30.27 12.76
CA ALA A 714 10.13 30.73 11.79
C ALA A 714 11.47 31.11 12.45
N LYS A 715 11.83 30.41 13.53
CA LYS A 715 12.99 30.74 14.36
C LYS A 715 14.25 30.19 13.72
N THR A 716 15.14 31.10 13.33
CA THR A 716 16.49 30.77 12.83
C THR A 716 17.53 31.03 13.89
N GLU A 717 18.48 30.12 14.03
CA GLU A 717 19.62 30.27 14.93
C GLU A 717 20.93 29.96 14.19
N ASN A 718 22.02 30.60 14.62
CA ASN A 718 23.34 30.22 14.14
C ASN A 718 23.70 28.89 14.77
N ILE A 719 24.07 27.90 13.95
CA ILE A 719 24.46 26.59 14.43
C ILE A 719 25.90 26.28 14.04
N SER A 720 26.59 25.51 14.87
CA SER A 720 27.92 25.02 14.50
C SER A 720 27.78 23.99 13.38
N THR A 721 28.54 24.20 12.30
CA THR A 721 28.61 23.28 11.18
C THR A 721 30.06 22.91 10.88
N THR A 722 30.28 21.67 10.48
CA THR A 722 31.51 21.25 9.81
C THR A 722 31.30 21.32 8.31
N LEU A 723 32.38 21.52 7.57
CA LEU A 723 32.35 21.36 6.10
C LEU A 723 32.94 20.01 5.71
N PHE A 724 32.54 19.50 4.56
CA PHE A 724 33.18 18.35 3.94
C PHE A 724 33.12 18.43 2.41
N VAL A 725 33.98 17.65 1.76
CA VAL A 725 33.99 17.43 0.32
C VAL A 725 34.03 15.92 0.07
N ASN A 726 33.67 15.49 -1.13
CA ASN A 726 33.75 14.08 -1.48
C ASN A 726 35.19 13.57 -1.47
N SER A 727 35.35 12.28 -1.16
CA SER A 727 36.63 11.60 -1.19
C SER A 727 37.29 11.73 -2.57
N GLY A 728 38.51 12.28 -2.63
CA GLY A 728 39.29 12.44 -3.86
C GLY A 728 39.37 13.87 -4.39
N GLU A 729 38.59 14.80 -3.84
CA GLU A 729 38.71 16.22 -4.18
C GLU A 729 39.93 16.86 -3.49
N THR A 730 40.78 17.53 -4.26
CA THR A 730 42.07 18.07 -3.80
C THR A 730 42.23 19.57 -4.01
N LYS A 731 41.25 20.22 -4.68
CA LYS A 731 41.29 21.66 -4.98
C LYS A 731 41.14 22.54 -3.74
N VAL A 732 40.51 22.03 -2.69
CA VAL A 732 40.31 22.74 -1.42
C VAL A 732 40.71 21.87 -0.23
N LYS A 733 41.18 22.53 0.84
CA LYS A 733 41.35 21.92 2.16
C LYS A 733 40.27 22.45 3.09
N ILE A 734 39.64 21.54 3.83
CA ILE A 734 38.66 21.89 4.84
C ILE A 734 39.30 21.89 6.23
N GLN A 735 39.07 22.96 7.00
CA GLN A 735 39.48 23.09 8.39
C GLN A 735 38.30 23.65 9.19
N GLY A 736 37.55 22.77 9.86
CA GLY A 736 36.31 23.15 10.55
C GLY A 736 35.27 23.70 9.57
N ASN A 737 34.94 24.99 9.71
CA ASN A 737 34.04 25.72 8.81
C ASN A 737 34.76 26.62 7.79
N THR A 738 36.08 26.46 7.63
CA THR A 738 36.89 27.26 6.72
C THR A 738 37.39 26.42 5.55
N ILE A 739 37.22 26.99 4.35
CA ILE A 739 37.70 26.45 3.08
C ILE A 739 39.00 27.17 2.75
N GLN A 740 40.05 26.41 2.43
CA GLN A 740 41.32 26.95 1.89
C GLN A 740 41.51 26.45 0.47
N ALA A 741 41.69 27.36 -0.48
CA ALA A 741 41.96 27.02 -1.88
C ALA A 741 43.40 26.50 -2.06
N ILE A 742 43.55 25.31 -2.65
CA ILE A 742 44.84 24.67 -2.94
C ILE A 742 45.15 24.66 -4.44
N GLY A 743 44.15 24.50 -5.31
CA GLY A 743 44.36 24.41 -6.76
C GLY A 743 43.14 24.89 -7.56
N PRO A 744 43.35 25.33 -8.81
CA PRO A 744 42.29 25.92 -9.64
C PRO A 744 41.21 24.89 -10.03
N GLY A 745 39.99 25.40 -10.25
CA GLY A 745 38.83 24.63 -10.69
C GLY A 745 37.61 24.81 -9.78
N THR A 746 36.56 24.04 -10.02
CA THR A 746 35.31 24.09 -9.25
C THR A 746 35.15 22.85 -8.38
N VAL A 747 34.64 23.03 -7.17
CA VAL A 747 34.34 21.97 -6.20
C VAL A 747 33.04 22.27 -5.46
N ASN A 748 32.24 21.23 -5.21
CA ASN A 748 31.09 21.28 -4.30
C ASN A 748 31.56 21.00 -2.86
N VAL A 749 31.34 21.96 -1.97
CA VAL A 749 31.60 21.84 -0.54
C VAL A 749 30.28 21.79 0.20
N PHE A 750 30.11 20.80 1.06
CA PHE A 750 28.88 20.60 1.83
C PHE A 750 29.07 21.14 3.24
N ALA A 751 27.99 21.70 3.79
CA ALA A 751 27.91 22.00 5.20
C ALA A 751 27.04 20.97 5.92
N MET A 752 27.49 20.54 7.09
CA MET A 752 26.85 19.53 7.90
C MET A 752 26.69 20.01 9.33
N HIS A 753 25.54 19.72 9.91
CA HIS A 753 25.31 19.80 11.34
C HIS A 753 25.05 18.40 11.92
N THR A 754 25.73 18.07 13.01
CA THR A 754 25.58 16.79 13.71
C THR A 754 24.81 17.00 15.00
N PHE A 755 23.78 16.18 15.23
CA PHE A 755 22.93 16.25 16.41
C PHE A 755 22.55 14.86 16.93
N GLN A 756 22.04 14.81 18.17
CA GLN A 756 21.55 13.60 18.80
C GLN A 756 20.02 13.62 18.80
N MET A 757 19.40 12.49 18.43
CA MET A 757 17.96 12.32 18.43
C MET A 757 17.67 10.82 18.46
N LEU A 758 16.65 10.36 19.19
CA LEU A 758 16.28 8.95 19.26
C LEU A 758 17.44 8.01 19.66
N GLY A 759 18.23 8.41 20.65
CA GLY A 759 19.42 7.67 21.09
C GLY A 759 20.55 7.53 20.06
N LYS A 760 20.50 8.24 18.93
CA LYS A 760 21.44 8.11 17.80
C LYS A 760 21.99 9.45 17.30
N VAL A 761 23.14 9.37 16.61
CA VAL A 761 23.75 10.48 15.88
C VAL A 761 23.09 10.61 14.51
N TRP A 762 22.65 11.82 14.17
CA TRP A 762 22.11 12.18 12.87
C TRP A 762 22.87 13.36 12.27
N HIS A 763 22.79 13.47 10.94
CA HIS A 763 23.39 14.57 10.19
C HIS A 763 22.32 15.32 9.40
N LEU A 764 22.34 16.64 9.50
CA LEU A 764 21.60 17.52 8.60
C LEU A 764 22.62 18.12 7.62
N VAL A 765 22.40 17.92 6.33
CA VAL A 765 23.30 18.41 5.27
C VAL A 765 22.59 19.50 4.49
N ALA A 766 23.32 20.55 4.18
CA ALA A 766 22.83 21.65 3.34
C ALA A 766 23.11 21.39 1.86
N GLU A 767 22.40 22.10 0.97
CA GLU A 767 22.75 22.14 -0.46
C GLU A 767 24.23 22.49 -0.65
N PRO A 768 24.91 21.94 -1.67
CA PRO A 768 26.34 22.18 -1.87
C PRO A 768 26.63 23.65 -2.19
N ILE A 769 27.75 24.12 -1.66
CA ILE A 769 28.37 25.40 -1.99
C ILE A 769 29.28 25.18 -3.17
N GLU A 770 29.01 25.87 -4.28
CA GLU A 770 29.90 25.90 -5.43
C GLU A 770 31.09 26.80 -5.09
N VAL A 771 32.29 26.21 -4.99
CA VAL A 771 33.53 26.96 -4.77
C VAL A 771 34.33 26.96 -6.06
N THR A 772 34.53 28.14 -6.64
CA THR A 772 35.40 28.34 -7.80
C THR A 772 36.75 28.88 -7.33
N VAL A 773 37.81 28.12 -7.59
CA VAL A 773 39.19 28.51 -7.33
C VAL A 773 39.84 28.98 -8.63
N THR A 774 40.29 30.22 -8.61
CA THR A 774 41.09 30.86 -9.67
C THR A 774 42.56 30.94 -9.26
N GLU A 775 43.45 31.19 -10.22
CA GLU A 775 44.89 31.33 -9.97
C GLU A 775 45.24 32.43 -8.95
#